data_AF-A0A662VKB7-F1
#
_entry.id   AF-A0A662VKB7-F1
#
_cell.length_a   1.000
_cell.length_b   1.000
_cell.length_c   1.000
_cell.angle_alpha   90.00
_cell.angle_beta   90.00
_cell.angle_gamma   90.00
#
_symmetry.space_group_name_H-M   'P 1'
#
loop_
_entity.id
_entity.type
_entity.pdbx_description
1 polymer ?
#
loop_
_entity_poly.entity_id
_entity_poly.type
_entity_poly.pdbx_seq_one_letter_code
_entity_poly.pdbx_strand_id
1 'polypeptide(L)'
;MRRIWPKITRIYWDPDYNLPVIKPEPGQEDLFYVLKLTEPGDARPAFTVDYVRLKRAIEYEFLSDRLYRRFFMDYFLLLNKVPHWDQMWEIVSSGNVLGQLYYDPFSERWRFRLNYTGAYLAINEGLVDKVVVDKKIFRGQVLDICNSSSRQVVLVDENNNIKGIGETIGDKIIVTKVFKEKRMPIETSWKKSSLQDALKHNEYGILFYEEKAIRFLKKLYNKHPLPVVVSYSGGKDSLTALDLTIKALGDAQVLFNDTGIELLETIKNVEYVSKHYGLKLVKASAGNAFWKAVWIFGPPGKDYRWCCKVTKLVPIAITTRRQWPDGALNIVGQRAYESMDRARSPSIWRNRWVPHLLSASPIQEWNQLTVWLYIFHYNLPYNVLYEKGFERLGCYVCPSSTLAEFKEIEKHYPDEWNKWLEVLEYWRKKLEQPKEWIKYGLWRWHTPAVAKKRLIKHIPNYVLDWQKEYKLRLLNSKINLSPIKYHYEDNKLVVMFNKEVINDEVQQQFITNVLMLKKKIRRVKESGEIIIESAKTKVLINNSKVIVEPYDSPENLEDLADILKIIYRIYGCAKCGSCVLWCPQRIIKLTSHGPLPRKPCNACRICLEVCPISEVLVEKVVLPLITDDPGIWKRPTRRHGTEIIETFRFMGIISDSEV
;
A
#
# COMPACT_ATOMS: atom_id res chain seq x y z
N MET A 1 5.34 -14.87 -15.31
CA MET A 1 3.91 -15.18 -15.13
C MET A 1 3.15 -13.87 -14.90
N ARG A 2 2.15 -13.54 -15.75
CA ARG A 2 1.30 -12.34 -15.58
C ARG A 2 0.56 -12.48 -14.24
N ARG A 3 0.62 -11.48 -13.38
CA ARG A 3 -0.14 -11.53 -12.11
C ARG A 3 -1.62 -11.34 -12.45
N ILE A 4 -2.40 -12.41 -12.32
CA ILE A 4 -3.85 -12.41 -12.58
C ILE A 4 -4.58 -11.97 -11.31
N TRP A 5 -5.59 -11.12 -11.45
CA TRP A 5 -6.42 -10.72 -10.32
C TRP A 5 -7.33 -11.89 -9.89
N PRO A 6 -7.36 -12.26 -8.60
CA PRO A 6 -8.25 -13.32 -8.11
C PRO A 6 -9.74 -12.94 -8.23
N LYS A 7 -10.04 -11.65 -8.19
CA LYS A 7 -11.37 -11.08 -8.35
C LYS A 7 -11.27 -9.86 -9.27
N ILE A 8 -12.18 -9.78 -10.23
CA ILE A 8 -12.35 -8.64 -11.13
C ILE A 8 -13.75 -8.06 -10.97
N THR A 9 -13.94 -6.79 -11.34
CA THR A 9 -15.25 -6.15 -11.38
C THR A 9 -15.64 -5.83 -12.82
N ARG A 10 -16.94 -5.70 -13.06
CA ARG A 10 -17.51 -5.31 -14.34
C ARG A 10 -18.28 -4.01 -14.14
N ILE A 11 -18.13 -3.10 -15.10
CA ILE A 11 -18.94 -1.90 -15.22
C ILE A 11 -19.64 -2.02 -16.57
N TYR A 12 -20.95 -1.90 -16.56
CA TYR A 12 -21.78 -1.92 -17.76
C TYR A 12 -21.86 -0.50 -18.32
N TRP A 13 -22.20 -0.37 -19.59
CA TRP A 13 -22.44 0.91 -20.24
C TRP A 13 -23.71 0.84 -21.06
N ASP A 14 -24.56 1.84 -20.89
CA ASP A 14 -25.74 2.08 -21.70
C ASP A 14 -25.32 2.90 -22.94
N PRO A 15 -25.38 2.32 -24.15
CA PRO A 15 -24.98 3.02 -25.37
C PRO A 15 -25.90 4.18 -25.74
N ASP A 16 -27.18 4.13 -25.35
CA ASP A 16 -28.20 5.08 -25.76
C ASP A 16 -28.26 6.29 -24.82
N TYR A 17 -28.24 6.05 -23.51
CA TYR A 17 -28.16 7.10 -22.51
C TYR A 17 -26.74 7.62 -22.28
N ASN A 18 -25.75 6.88 -22.77
CA ASN A 18 -24.33 7.19 -22.65
C ASN A 18 -23.84 7.28 -21.20
N LEU A 19 -24.26 6.34 -20.37
CA LEU A 19 -23.99 6.33 -18.94
C LEU A 19 -23.44 4.98 -18.48
N PRO A 20 -22.57 4.96 -17.46
CA PRO A 20 -22.16 3.72 -16.86
C PRO A 20 -23.27 3.15 -15.97
N VAL A 21 -23.36 1.82 -15.91
CA VAL A 21 -24.30 1.08 -15.08
C VAL A 21 -23.53 0.12 -14.17
N ILE A 22 -23.73 0.24 -12.85
CA ILE A 22 -23.05 -0.61 -11.86
C ILE A 22 -23.71 -1.98 -11.73
N LYS A 23 -25.03 -2.05 -11.93
CA LYS A 23 -25.82 -3.27 -11.86
C LYS A 23 -27.11 -3.10 -12.66
N PRO A 24 -27.24 -3.79 -13.81
CA PRO A 24 -28.50 -3.86 -14.55
C PRO A 24 -29.63 -4.49 -13.73
N GLU A 25 -30.86 -4.06 -14.02
CA GLU A 25 -32.06 -4.75 -13.57
C GLU A 25 -32.14 -6.15 -14.20
N PRO A 26 -32.72 -7.14 -13.47
CA PRO A 26 -32.90 -8.47 -14.02
C PRO A 26 -33.78 -8.44 -15.28
N GLY A 27 -33.30 -9.04 -16.36
CA GLY A 27 -33.97 -9.06 -17.65
C GLY A 27 -33.63 -7.89 -18.58
N GLN A 28 -32.82 -6.92 -18.12
CA GLN A 28 -32.35 -5.79 -18.92
C GLN A 28 -30.87 -5.91 -19.30
N GLU A 29 -30.20 -7.01 -18.95
CA GLU A 29 -28.75 -7.17 -19.15
C GLU A 29 -28.31 -6.97 -20.62
N ASP A 30 -29.15 -7.35 -21.58
CA ASP A 30 -28.85 -7.26 -23.02
C ASP A 30 -28.92 -5.83 -23.57
N LEU A 31 -29.45 -4.87 -22.81
CA LEU A 31 -29.44 -3.44 -23.18
C LEU A 31 -28.06 -2.81 -22.98
N PHE A 32 -27.18 -3.46 -22.22
CA PHE A 32 -25.89 -2.90 -21.82
C PHE A 32 -24.74 -3.78 -22.31
N TYR A 33 -23.59 -3.17 -22.56
CA TYR A 33 -22.35 -3.92 -22.77
C TYR A 33 -21.36 -3.70 -21.63
N VAL A 34 -20.48 -4.67 -21.41
CA VAL A 34 -19.44 -4.57 -20.38
C VAL A 34 -18.25 -3.79 -20.91
N LEU A 35 -17.86 -2.74 -20.18
CA LEU A 35 -16.64 -1.98 -20.48
C LEU A 35 -15.40 -2.86 -20.40
N LYS A 36 -14.60 -2.87 -21.48
CA LYS A 36 -13.34 -3.63 -21.55
C LYS A 36 -12.19 -2.88 -20.89
N LEU A 37 -12.21 -2.80 -19.57
CA LEU A 37 -11.18 -2.15 -18.75
C LEU A 37 -10.00 -3.07 -18.44
N THR A 38 -8.81 -2.48 -18.22
CA THR A 38 -7.70 -3.24 -17.65
C THR A 38 -8.03 -3.69 -16.22
N GLU A 39 -7.80 -4.98 -15.93
CA GLU A 39 -8.08 -5.59 -14.63
C GLU A 39 -7.40 -4.85 -13.47
N PRO A 40 -8.11 -4.64 -12.34
CA PRO A 40 -9.37 -5.31 -11.98
C PRO A 40 -10.64 -4.62 -12.50
N GLY A 41 -10.53 -3.52 -13.26
CA GLY A 41 -11.68 -2.74 -13.73
C GLY A 41 -12.28 -1.79 -12.69
N ASP A 42 -11.53 -1.44 -11.65
CA ASP A 42 -12.00 -0.67 -10.48
C ASP A 42 -12.04 0.84 -10.74
N ALA A 43 -12.80 1.24 -11.77
CA ALA A 43 -12.89 2.61 -12.22
C ALA A 43 -13.74 3.49 -11.27
N ARG A 44 -13.37 4.77 -11.19
CA ARG A 44 -14.11 5.80 -10.44
C ARG A 44 -14.58 6.92 -11.37
N PRO A 45 -15.62 7.69 -11.00
CA PRO A 45 -15.93 8.93 -11.70
C PRO A 45 -14.78 9.94 -11.62
N ALA A 46 -14.68 10.80 -12.62
CA ALA A 46 -13.78 11.94 -12.65
C ALA A 46 -14.26 13.06 -11.70
N PHE A 47 -13.32 13.66 -10.97
CA PHE A 47 -13.53 14.91 -10.24
C PHE A 47 -13.09 16.09 -11.10
N THR A 48 -13.49 17.30 -10.71
CA THR A 48 -13.13 18.56 -11.40
C THR A 48 -11.63 18.67 -11.70
N VAL A 49 -10.78 18.29 -10.74
CA VAL A 49 -9.32 18.29 -10.92
C VAL A 49 -8.85 17.32 -12.00
N ASP A 50 -9.53 16.20 -12.21
CA ASP A 50 -9.20 15.23 -13.25
C ASP A 50 -9.53 15.79 -14.64
N TYR A 51 -10.66 16.47 -14.80
CA TYR A 51 -11.01 17.18 -16.04
C TYR A 51 -9.97 18.24 -16.38
N VAL A 52 -9.53 19.03 -15.39
CA VAL A 52 -8.48 20.05 -15.57
C VAL A 52 -7.14 19.42 -15.94
N ARG A 53 -6.73 18.33 -15.25
CA ARG A 53 -5.50 17.59 -15.56
C ARG A 53 -5.53 17.02 -16.97
N LEU A 54 -6.66 16.42 -17.37
CA LEU A 54 -6.86 15.84 -18.69
C LEU A 54 -6.78 16.91 -19.79
N LYS A 55 -7.47 18.04 -19.61
CA LYS A 55 -7.44 19.16 -20.57
C LYS A 55 -6.00 19.65 -20.79
N ARG A 56 -5.28 19.97 -19.70
CA ARG A 56 -3.89 20.45 -19.77
C ARG A 56 -2.95 19.43 -20.41
N ALA A 57 -3.15 18.14 -20.12
CA ALA A 57 -2.35 17.08 -20.70
C ALA A 57 -2.62 16.94 -22.22
N ILE A 58 -3.86 17.08 -22.68
CA ILE A 58 -4.21 17.08 -24.10
C ILE A 58 -3.64 18.30 -24.81
N GLU A 59 -3.80 19.50 -24.24
CA GLU A 59 -3.23 20.74 -24.77
C GLU A 59 -1.71 20.63 -24.90
N TYR A 60 -1.03 20.01 -23.94
CA TYR A 60 0.40 19.82 -23.98
C TYR A 60 0.85 18.86 -25.10
N GLU A 61 0.10 17.79 -25.36
CA GLU A 61 0.49 16.75 -26.31
C GLU A 61 0.12 17.12 -27.75
N PHE A 62 -1.02 17.78 -27.95
CA PHE A 62 -1.54 18.09 -29.28
C PHE A 62 -1.47 19.57 -29.65
N LEU A 63 -0.98 20.43 -28.74
CA LEU A 63 -0.97 21.89 -28.89
C LEU A 63 -2.36 22.48 -29.24
N SER A 64 -3.41 21.76 -28.84
CA SER A 64 -4.81 22.04 -29.13
C SER A 64 -5.69 21.35 -28.09
N ASP A 65 -6.85 21.93 -27.82
CA ASP A 65 -7.88 21.34 -26.97
C ASP A 65 -9.09 20.81 -27.76
N ARG A 66 -9.03 20.81 -29.10
CA ARG A 66 -10.12 20.30 -29.96
C ARG A 66 -10.53 18.88 -29.59
N LEU A 67 -9.53 18.02 -29.37
CA LEU A 67 -9.73 16.64 -28.92
C LEU A 67 -10.41 16.57 -27.54
N TYR A 68 -10.06 17.47 -26.62
CA TYR A 68 -10.71 17.56 -25.30
C TYR A 68 -12.18 17.97 -25.42
N ARG A 69 -12.46 19.06 -26.15
CA ARG A 69 -13.82 19.58 -26.34
C ARG A 69 -14.74 18.57 -26.99
N ARG A 70 -14.24 17.80 -27.95
CA ARG A 70 -15.05 16.84 -28.71
C ARG A 70 -15.41 15.60 -27.91
N PHE A 71 -14.45 15.01 -27.20
CA PHE A 71 -14.61 13.68 -26.61
C PHE A 71 -14.72 13.67 -25.10
N PHE A 72 -14.44 14.76 -24.38
CA PHE A 72 -14.34 14.73 -22.92
C PHE A 72 -15.10 15.85 -22.21
N MET A 73 -15.28 17.00 -22.84
CA MET A 73 -16.05 18.13 -22.28
C MET A 73 -17.54 17.77 -22.22
N ASP A 74 -18.16 17.96 -21.05
CA ASP A 74 -19.58 17.66 -20.77
C ASP A 74 -19.97 16.16 -20.87
N TYR A 75 -19.00 15.25 -20.80
CA TYR A 75 -19.23 13.81 -20.72
C TYR A 75 -18.92 13.27 -19.33
N PHE A 76 -19.63 12.20 -18.93
CA PHE A 76 -19.34 11.49 -17.69
C PHE A 76 -18.12 10.60 -17.89
N LEU A 77 -17.01 10.95 -17.22
CA LEU A 77 -15.74 10.25 -17.41
C LEU A 77 -15.51 9.23 -16.29
N LEU A 78 -15.00 8.05 -16.67
CA LEU A 78 -14.45 7.08 -15.73
C LEU A 78 -12.92 7.01 -15.83
N LEU A 79 -12.26 6.95 -14.68
CA LEU A 79 -10.83 6.77 -14.55
C LEU A 79 -10.56 5.37 -14.00
N ASN A 80 -10.04 4.47 -14.84
CA ASN A 80 -9.63 3.13 -14.42
C ASN A 80 -8.13 3.10 -14.15
N LYS A 81 -7.73 2.81 -12.91
CA LYS A 81 -6.32 2.80 -12.52
C LYS A 81 -5.58 1.64 -13.18
N VAL A 82 -4.42 1.94 -13.77
CA VAL A 82 -3.62 0.94 -14.50
C VAL A 82 -2.15 0.98 -14.10
N PRO A 83 -1.41 -0.15 -14.25
CA PRO A 83 0.00 -0.20 -13.87
C PRO A 83 0.87 0.80 -14.66
N HIS A 84 1.63 1.63 -13.95
CA HIS A 84 2.62 2.55 -14.49
C HIS A 84 3.82 2.69 -13.55
N TRP A 85 4.84 3.46 -13.92
CA TRP A 85 5.96 3.74 -13.00
C TRP A 85 5.54 4.62 -11.82
N ASP A 86 4.50 5.44 -12.01
CA ASP A 86 3.85 6.21 -10.96
C ASP A 86 2.32 6.14 -11.11
N GLN A 87 1.62 7.25 -11.33
CA GLN A 87 0.16 7.27 -11.50
C GLN A 87 -0.25 7.23 -12.98
N MET A 88 -1.26 6.42 -13.32
CA MET A 88 -1.88 6.37 -14.64
C MET A 88 -3.31 5.84 -14.55
N TRP A 89 -4.18 6.43 -15.36
CA TRP A 89 -5.54 5.97 -15.58
C TRP A 89 -5.83 5.79 -17.07
N GLU A 90 -6.58 4.75 -17.38
CA GLU A 90 -7.39 4.69 -18.59
C GLU A 90 -8.56 5.66 -18.44
N ILE A 91 -8.76 6.51 -19.46
CA ILE A 91 -9.88 7.45 -19.51
C ILE A 91 -10.96 6.84 -20.39
N VAL A 92 -12.11 6.57 -19.77
CA VAL A 92 -13.33 6.17 -20.47
C VAL A 92 -14.15 7.42 -20.73
N SER A 93 -14.55 7.60 -21.99
CA SER A 93 -15.56 8.56 -22.37
C SER A 93 -16.46 7.94 -23.43
N SER A 94 -17.75 8.25 -23.36
CA SER A 94 -18.77 7.71 -24.25
C SER A 94 -18.66 6.18 -24.45
N GLY A 95 -18.50 5.45 -23.33
CA GLY A 95 -18.43 3.98 -23.31
C GLY A 95 -17.15 3.37 -23.89
N ASN A 96 -16.21 4.21 -24.31
CA ASN A 96 -14.98 3.78 -24.94
C ASN A 96 -13.77 4.23 -24.11
N VAL A 97 -12.77 3.36 -23.96
CA VAL A 97 -11.45 3.78 -23.46
C VAL A 97 -10.80 4.56 -24.60
N LEU A 98 -10.58 5.87 -24.44
CA LEU A 98 -10.03 6.72 -25.50
C LEU A 98 -8.52 6.94 -25.38
N GLY A 99 -7.99 6.82 -24.16
CA GLY A 99 -6.58 7.05 -23.92
C GLY A 99 -6.18 6.83 -22.48
N GLN A 100 -4.98 7.26 -22.16
CA GLN A 100 -4.38 7.10 -20.84
C GLN A 100 -3.79 8.43 -20.38
N LEU A 101 -4.26 8.90 -19.22
CA LEU A 101 -3.71 10.04 -18.49
C LEU A 101 -2.69 9.51 -17.48
N TYR A 102 -1.45 10.02 -17.50
CA TYR A 102 -0.40 9.55 -16.61
C TYR A 102 0.51 10.69 -16.13
N TYR A 103 1.06 10.50 -14.94
CA TYR A 103 2.10 11.39 -14.43
C TYR A 103 3.47 10.90 -14.90
N ASP A 104 4.22 11.77 -15.56
CA ASP A 104 5.60 11.54 -15.96
C ASP A 104 6.56 12.14 -14.91
N PRO A 105 7.26 11.30 -14.12
CA PRO A 105 8.13 11.76 -13.06
C PRO A 105 9.44 12.37 -13.58
N PHE A 106 9.79 12.19 -14.86
CA PHE A 106 11.03 12.75 -15.43
C PHE A 106 10.84 14.18 -15.94
N SER A 107 9.64 14.47 -16.46
CA SER A 107 9.24 15.81 -16.91
C SER A 107 8.34 16.55 -15.91
N GLU A 108 8.08 15.92 -14.75
CA GLU A 108 7.25 16.38 -13.63
C GLU A 108 5.88 16.95 -14.04
N ARG A 109 5.20 16.27 -14.98
CA ARG A 109 3.90 16.73 -15.51
C ARG A 109 2.94 15.60 -15.81
N TRP A 110 1.65 15.95 -15.86
CA TRP A 110 0.62 15.09 -16.42
C TRP A 110 0.68 15.10 -17.95
N ARG A 111 0.61 13.91 -18.53
CA ARG A 111 0.69 13.64 -19.97
C ARG A 111 -0.48 12.75 -20.37
N PHE A 112 -0.90 12.85 -21.62
CA PHE A 112 -1.99 12.05 -22.17
C PHE A 112 -1.51 11.29 -23.39
N ARG A 113 -1.96 10.05 -23.57
CA ARG A 113 -1.68 9.30 -24.79
C ARG A 113 -2.91 8.56 -25.29
N LEU A 114 -3.10 8.59 -26.60
CA LEU A 114 -4.20 7.86 -27.22
C LEU A 114 -3.95 6.35 -27.17
N ASN A 115 -5.04 5.59 -27.06
CA ASN A 115 -5.02 4.17 -27.42
C ASN A 115 -5.52 4.01 -28.87
N TYR A 116 -5.63 2.78 -29.35
CA TYR A 116 -6.07 2.52 -30.72
C TYR A 116 -7.46 3.14 -31.00
N THR A 117 -8.41 2.95 -30.09
CA THR A 117 -9.80 3.43 -30.21
C THR A 117 -9.87 4.95 -30.28
N GLY A 118 -9.20 5.66 -29.38
CA GLY A 118 -9.14 7.12 -29.41
C GLY A 118 -8.39 7.65 -30.64
N ALA A 119 -7.30 6.98 -31.06
CA ALA A 119 -6.58 7.35 -32.27
C ALA A 119 -7.44 7.20 -33.53
N TYR A 120 -8.26 6.14 -33.59
CA TYR A 120 -9.21 5.91 -34.67
C TYR A 120 -10.25 7.02 -34.78
N LEU A 121 -10.92 7.35 -33.67
CA LEU A 121 -11.89 8.44 -33.63
C LEU A 121 -11.24 9.80 -33.96
N ALA A 122 -10.07 10.07 -33.40
CA ALA A 122 -9.38 11.34 -33.59
C ALA A 122 -8.90 11.57 -35.03
N ILE A 123 -8.42 10.53 -35.73
CA ILE A 123 -8.05 10.63 -37.15
C ILE A 123 -9.27 10.87 -38.02
N ASN A 124 -10.35 10.12 -37.79
CA ASN A 124 -11.56 10.21 -38.61
C ASN A 124 -12.20 11.60 -38.56
N GLU A 125 -12.07 12.30 -37.42
CA GLU A 125 -12.57 13.68 -37.25
C GLU A 125 -11.49 14.76 -37.51
N GLY A 126 -10.29 14.38 -37.98
CA GLY A 126 -9.21 15.33 -38.29
C GLY A 126 -8.71 16.13 -37.08
N LEU A 127 -8.75 15.53 -35.89
CA LEU A 127 -8.43 16.20 -34.61
C LEU A 127 -6.95 16.11 -34.21
N VAL A 128 -6.18 15.24 -34.87
CA VAL A 128 -4.76 14.98 -34.56
C VAL A 128 -3.94 14.81 -35.82
N ASP A 129 -2.67 15.18 -35.73
CA ASP A 129 -1.71 15.00 -36.81
C ASP A 129 -1.43 13.51 -37.04
N LYS A 130 -1.36 13.12 -38.31
CA LYS A 130 -1.01 11.76 -38.74
C LYS A 130 0.26 11.75 -39.57
N VAL A 131 1.09 10.73 -39.38
CA VAL A 131 2.34 10.53 -40.12
C VAL A 131 2.33 9.16 -40.77
N VAL A 132 2.56 9.14 -42.08
CA VAL A 132 2.62 7.91 -42.88
C VAL A 132 3.97 7.23 -42.66
N VAL A 133 3.95 5.91 -42.44
CA VAL A 133 5.13 5.08 -42.24
C VAL A 133 5.10 3.83 -43.12
N ASP A 134 6.17 3.62 -43.88
CA ASP A 134 6.20 2.60 -44.95
C ASP A 134 6.59 1.20 -44.44
N LYS A 135 7.18 1.11 -43.23
CA LYS A 135 7.76 -0.14 -42.67
C LYS A 135 7.09 -0.56 -41.37
N LYS A 136 7.28 -1.84 -40.99
CA LYS A 136 6.96 -2.33 -39.64
C LYS A 136 7.69 -1.46 -38.62
N ILE A 137 6.91 -0.77 -37.78
CA ILE A 137 7.46 0.06 -36.71
C ILE A 137 7.71 -0.74 -35.43
N PHE A 138 8.72 -0.33 -34.66
CA PHE A 138 8.97 -0.85 -33.32
C PHE A 138 9.14 0.28 -32.32
N ARG A 139 8.85 -0.01 -31.06
CA ARG A 139 8.96 0.98 -29.98
C ARG A 139 10.42 1.44 -29.82
N GLY A 140 10.63 2.75 -29.81
CA GLY A 140 11.95 3.39 -29.71
C GLY A 140 12.61 3.67 -31.07
N GLN A 141 12.00 3.25 -32.18
CA GLN A 141 12.46 3.62 -33.51
C GLN A 141 12.39 5.15 -33.69
N VAL A 142 13.45 5.71 -34.30
CA VAL A 142 13.54 7.11 -34.68
C VAL A 142 13.23 7.23 -36.16
N LEU A 143 12.37 8.18 -36.53
CA LEU A 143 11.95 8.48 -37.90
C LEU A 143 12.41 9.91 -38.24
N ASP A 144 13.08 10.08 -39.37
CA ASP A 144 13.60 11.38 -39.83
C ASP A 144 12.55 12.20 -40.62
N ILE A 145 11.26 11.92 -40.41
CA ILE A 145 10.13 12.59 -41.07
C ILE A 145 9.51 13.56 -40.07
N CYS A 146 9.35 14.83 -40.43
CA CYS A 146 8.68 15.83 -39.58
C CYS A 146 7.71 16.68 -40.39
N ASN A 147 6.43 16.30 -40.37
CA ASN A 147 5.30 17.11 -40.88
C ASN A 147 4.25 17.30 -39.77
N SER A 148 4.69 17.46 -38.52
CA SER A 148 3.80 17.54 -37.37
C SER A 148 3.86 18.91 -36.70
N SER A 149 2.68 19.48 -36.43
CA SER A 149 2.52 20.65 -35.58
C SER A 149 2.40 20.27 -34.10
N SER A 150 2.04 19.02 -33.80
CA SER A 150 1.88 18.52 -32.44
C SER A 150 3.12 17.76 -31.91
N ARG A 151 3.17 17.62 -30.57
CA ARG A 151 4.14 16.76 -29.88
C ARG A 151 3.81 15.28 -30.07
N GLN A 152 2.54 14.91 -30.03
CA GLN A 152 2.09 13.54 -30.22
C GLN A 152 1.37 13.39 -31.56
N VAL A 153 1.78 12.38 -32.34
CA VAL A 153 1.21 12.05 -33.64
C VAL A 153 0.69 10.63 -33.67
N VAL A 154 -0.27 10.39 -34.56
CA VAL A 154 -0.71 9.02 -34.88
C VAL A 154 0.05 8.51 -36.10
N LEU A 155 0.62 7.30 -35.97
CA LEU A 155 1.37 6.66 -37.04
C LEU A 155 0.44 5.75 -37.85
N VAL A 156 0.38 5.95 -39.16
CA VAL A 156 -0.47 5.19 -40.10
C VAL A 156 0.35 4.61 -41.24
N ASP A 157 -0.10 3.53 -41.88
CA ASP A 157 0.49 3.10 -43.16
C ASP A 157 -0.09 3.87 -44.35
N GLU A 158 0.42 3.57 -45.56
CA GLU A 158 -0.04 4.13 -46.84
C GLU A 158 -1.56 3.96 -47.06
N ASN A 159 -2.15 2.92 -46.47
CA ASN A 159 -3.59 2.64 -46.53
C ASN A 159 -4.38 3.29 -45.37
N ASN A 160 -3.79 4.26 -44.66
CA ASN A 160 -4.33 4.91 -43.46
C ASN A 160 -4.62 3.96 -42.28
N ASN A 161 -4.08 2.74 -42.26
CA ASN A 161 -4.25 1.86 -41.10
C ASN A 161 -3.36 2.30 -39.95
N ILE A 162 -3.97 2.52 -38.79
CA ILE A 162 -3.28 2.94 -37.58
C ILE A 162 -2.32 1.84 -37.09
N LYS A 163 -1.05 2.21 -36.91
CA LYS A 163 0.02 1.35 -36.39
C LYS A 163 0.40 1.68 -34.95
N GLY A 164 0.34 2.94 -34.55
CA GLY A 164 0.82 3.36 -33.24
C GLY A 164 0.78 4.86 -33.02
N ILE A 165 1.53 5.32 -32.03
CA ILE A 165 1.75 6.74 -31.72
C ILE A 165 3.24 7.05 -31.67
N GLY A 166 3.59 8.26 -32.10
CA GLY A 166 4.93 8.82 -32.08
C GLY A 166 4.99 10.10 -31.25
N GLU A 167 6.18 10.44 -30.78
CA GLU A 167 6.48 11.71 -30.10
C GLU A 167 7.52 12.48 -30.92
N THR A 168 7.19 13.72 -31.27
CA THR A 168 8.04 14.66 -32.00
C THR A 168 9.07 15.26 -31.06
N ILE A 169 10.35 15.13 -31.42
CA ILE A 169 11.50 15.70 -30.69
C ILE A 169 12.44 16.34 -31.71
N GLY A 170 12.44 17.67 -31.76
CA GLY A 170 13.11 18.41 -32.84
C GLY A 170 12.50 18.01 -34.18
N ASP A 171 13.36 17.68 -35.15
CA ASP A 171 12.94 17.28 -36.50
C ASP A 171 12.74 15.77 -36.65
N LYS A 172 12.61 15.03 -35.54
CA LYS A 172 12.49 13.57 -35.54
C LYS A 172 11.27 13.11 -34.76
N ILE A 173 10.74 11.95 -35.15
CA ILE A 173 9.65 11.29 -34.43
C ILE A 173 10.16 10.00 -33.81
N ILE A 174 9.95 9.83 -32.50
CA ILE A 174 10.25 8.60 -31.78
C ILE A 174 8.97 7.81 -31.57
N VAL A 175 8.95 6.55 -32.02
CA VAL A 175 7.80 5.66 -31.85
C VAL A 175 7.66 5.29 -30.37
N THR A 176 6.65 5.82 -29.69
CA THR A 176 6.46 5.60 -28.24
C THR A 176 5.63 4.36 -27.94
N LYS A 177 4.69 4.00 -28.83
CA LYS A 177 3.82 2.82 -28.67
C LYS A 177 3.36 2.29 -30.03
N VAL A 178 3.43 0.97 -30.18
CA VAL A 178 2.86 0.22 -31.31
C VAL A 178 1.61 -0.49 -30.82
N PHE A 179 0.50 -0.33 -31.54
CA PHE A 179 -0.77 -0.96 -31.18
C PHE A 179 -0.76 -2.42 -31.62
N LYS A 180 -0.70 -3.32 -30.65
CA LYS A 180 -0.84 -4.77 -30.89
C LYS A 180 -2.31 -5.20 -30.95
N GLU A 181 -3.14 -4.57 -30.13
CA GLU A 181 -4.56 -4.87 -30.03
C GLU A 181 -5.34 -3.74 -30.70
N LYS A 182 -6.12 -4.10 -31.73
CA LYS A 182 -6.96 -3.17 -32.48
C LYS A 182 -8.40 -3.29 -31.96
N ARG A 183 -8.79 -2.38 -31.07
CA ARG A 183 -10.15 -2.32 -30.54
C ARG A 183 -10.93 -1.23 -31.27
N MET A 184 -11.86 -1.62 -32.11
CA MET A 184 -12.77 -0.67 -32.74
C MET A 184 -13.66 0.00 -31.68
N PRO A 185 -14.01 1.28 -31.86
CA PRO A 185 -14.96 1.95 -30.99
C PRO A 185 -16.32 1.25 -31.04
N ILE A 186 -16.97 1.17 -29.89
CA ILE A 186 -18.38 0.81 -29.82
C ILE A 186 -19.19 2.09 -30.05
N GLU A 187 -20.14 2.04 -30.98
CA GLU A 187 -21.01 3.16 -31.25
C GLU A 187 -21.93 3.43 -30.06
N THR A 188 -22.10 4.70 -29.72
CA THR A 188 -22.95 5.17 -28.63
C THR A 188 -23.64 6.44 -29.11
N SER A 189 -24.67 6.89 -28.40
CA SER A 189 -25.42 8.10 -28.76
C SER A 189 -24.59 9.38 -28.69
N TRP A 190 -23.40 9.35 -28.06
CA TRP A 190 -22.60 10.54 -27.75
C TRP A 190 -23.40 11.63 -27.03
N LYS A 191 -24.47 11.25 -26.33
CA LYS A 191 -25.26 12.18 -25.53
C LYS A 191 -24.39 12.69 -24.38
N LYS A 192 -24.43 14.01 -24.15
CA LYS A 192 -23.82 14.63 -22.97
C LYS A 192 -24.51 14.11 -21.72
N SER A 193 -23.75 13.94 -20.65
CA SER A 193 -24.19 13.23 -19.46
C SER A 193 -23.56 13.81 -18.21
N SER A 194 -24.37 14.05 -17.18
CA SER A 194 -23.93 14.59 -15.89
C SER A 194 -23.85 13.51 -14.81
N LEU A 195 -23.29 13.88 -13.66
CA LEU A 195 -23.36 13.03 -12.45
C LEU A 195 -24.80 12.77 -12.01
N GLN A 196 -25.70 13.75 -12.14
CA GLN A 196 -27.11 13.58 -11.76
C GLN A 196 -27.80 12.55 -12.65
N ASP A 197 -27.51 12.55 -13.96
CA ASP A 197 -28.04 11.54 -14.88
C ASP A 197 -27.53 10.15 -14.50
N ALA A 198 -26.24 10.03 -14.18
CA ALA A 198 -25.65 8.77 -13.73
C ALA A 198 -26.28 8.25 -12.44
N LEU A 199 -26.59 9.13 -11.47
CA LEU A 199 -27.23 8.76 -10.21
C LEU A 199 -28.65 8.24 -10.45
N LYS A 200 -29.45 8.96 -11.24
CA LYS A 200 -30.82 8.54 -11.59
C LYS A 200 -30.82 7.19 -12.31
N HIS A 201 -29.90 7.02 -13.25
CA HIS A 201 -29.81 5.80 -14.05
C HIS A 201 -29.27 4.58 -13.27
N ASN A 202 -28.67 4.80 -12.09
CA ASN A 202 -28.11 3.73 -11.25
C ASN A 202 -28.89 3.47 -9.96
N GLU A 203 -30.08 4.06 -9.79
CA GLU A 203 -30.86 3.96 -8.55
C GLU A 203 -31.10 2.50 -8.11
N TYR A 204 -31.56 1.63 -9.03
CA TYR A 204 -31.71 0.20 -8.77
C TYR A 204 -30.41 -0.45 -8.28
N GLY A 205 -29.30 -0.18 -8.97
CA GLY A 205 -28.01 -0.76 -8.64
C GLY A 205 -27.50 -0.33 -7.26
N ILE A 206 -27.72 0.93 -6.89
CA ILE A 206 -27.35 1.48 -5.59
C ILE A 206 -28.13 0.76 -4.49
N LEU A 207 -29.45 0.67 -4.62
CA LEU A 207 -30.33 -0.04 -3.67
C LEU A 207 -29.98 -1.52 -3.56
N PHE A 208 -29.72 -2.20 -4.69
CA PHE A 208 -29.33 -3.62 -4.70
C PHE A 208 -28.06 -3.87 -3.86
N TYR A 209 -27.02 -3.05 -4.06
CA TYR A 209 -25.77 -3.19 -3.33
C TYR A 209 -25.93 -2.84 -1.84
N GLU A 210 -26.71 -1.81 -1.53
CA GLU A 210 -27.07 -1.41 -0.17
C GLU A 210 -27.79 -2.53 0.59
N GLU A 211 -28.87 -3.09 0.03
CA GLU A 211 -29.61 -4.18 0.66
C GLU A 211 -28.74 -5.41 0.91
N LYS A 212 -27.86 -5.76 -0.05
CA LYS A 212 -26.90 -6.85 0.11
C LYS A 212 -25.96 -6.61 1.29
N ALA A 213 -25.46 -5.39 1.44
CA ALA A 213 -24.58 -4.99 2.54
C ALA A 213 -25.31 -4.98 3.89
N ILE A 214 -26.52 -4.42 3.96
CA ILE A 214 -27.36 -4.40 5.17
C ILE A 214 -27.67 -5.83 5.63
N ARG A 215 -28.05 -6.73 4.70
CA ARG A 215 -28.31 -8.14 4.99
C ARG A 215 -27.07 -8.85 5.54
N PHE A 216 -25.89 -8.55 4.98
CA PHE A 216 -24.62 -9.08 5.47
C PHE A 216 -24.34 -8.63 6.92
N LEU A 217 -24.51 -7.34 7.21
CA LEU A 217 -24.27 -6.76 8.54
C LEU A 217 -25.25 -7.30 9.59
N LYS A 218 -26.55 -7.40 9.28
CA LYS A 218 -27.55 -8.00 10.18
C LYS A 218 -27.23 -9.46 10.48
N LYS A 219 -26.86 -10.26 9.47
CA LYS A 219 -26.45 -11.66 9.67
C LYS A 219 -25.20 -11.77 10.54
N LEU A 220 -24.20 -10.91 10.30
CA LEU A 220 -22.97 -10.87 11.09
C LEU A 220 -23.26 -10.56 12.56
N TYR A 221 -24.07 -9.54 12.83
CA TYR A 221 -24.44 -9.13 14.19
C TYR A 221 -25.25 -10.23 14.91
N ASN A 222 -26.22 -10.85 14.24
CA ASN A 222 -27.00 -11.95 14.82
C ASN A 222 -26.13 -13.16 15.20
N LYS A 223 -25.09 -13.47 14.41
CA LYS A 223 -24.14 -14.55 14.72
C LYS A 223 -23.17 -14.17 15.85
N HIS A 224 -22.85 -12.88 15.97
CA HIS A 224 -21.85 -12.36 16.91
C HIS A 224 -22.36 -11.05 17.56
N PRO A 225 -23.20 -11.12 18.61
CA PRO A 225 -23.79 -9.95 19.26
C PRO A 225 -22.79 -9.24 20.16
N LEU A 226 -21.73 -8.69 19.55
CA LEU A 226 -20.68 -7.91 20.20
C LEU A 226 -20.89 -6.41 19.97
N PRO A 227 -20.24 -5.53 20.75
CA PRO A 227 -20.21 -4.10 20.46
C PRO A 227 -19.76 -3.84 19.01
N VAL A 228 -20.44 -2.93 18.32
CA VAL A 228 -20.14 -2.58 16.93
C VAL A 228 -19.23 -1.36 16.90
N VAL A 229 -18.11 -1.47 16.21
CA VAL A 229 -17.17 -0.39 15.97
C VAL A 229 -16.89 -0.28 14.48
N VAL A 230 -16.94 0.94 13.94
CA VAL A 230 -16.55 1.23 12.56
C VAL A 230 -15.18 1.90 12.57
N SER A 231 -14.19 1.27 11.94
CA SER A 231 -12.89 1.90 11.71
C SER A 231 -13.01 2.95 10.60
N TYR A 232 -13.19 4.21 10.99
CA TYR A 232 -13.34 5.33 10.05
C TYR A 232 -12.00 6.05 9.85
N SER A 233 -11.52 6.15 8.60
CA SER A 233 -10.24 6.79 8.28
C SER A 233 -10.38 8.16 7.62
N GLY A 234 -11.60 8.70 7.52
CA GLY A 234 -11.89 9.88 6.69
C GLY A 234 -11.90 9.58 5.18
N GLY A 235 -11.83 8.30 4.79
CA GLY A 235 -11.85 7.87 3.38
C GLY A 235 -13.25 7.50 2.90
N LYS A 236 -13.46 7.54 1.57
CA LYS A 236 -14.73 7.21 0.91
C LYS A 236 -15.27 5.81 1.27
N ASP A 237 -14.37 4.83 1.30
CA ASP A 237 -14.75 3.43 1.51
C ASP A 237 -15.16 3.20 2.96
N SER A 238 -14.44 3.82 3.91
CA SER A 238 -14.81 3.79 5.33
C SER A 238 -16.08 4.59 5.65
N LEU A 239 -16.36 5.67 4.91
CA LEU A 239 -17.59 6.45 5.04
C LEU A 239 -18.80 5.63 4.61
N THR A 240 -18.68 4.93 3.48
CA THR A 240 -19.72 4.04 2.96
C THR A 240 -20.00 2.91 3.95
N ALA A 241 -18.95 2.28 4.48
CA ALA A 241 -19.11 1.22 5.48
C ALA A 241 -19.76 1.74 6.78
N LEU A 242 -19.46 2.98 7.20
CA LEU A 242 -20.10 3.62 8.36
C LEU A 242 -21.60 3.80 8.14
N ASP A 243 -21.98 4.46 7.04
CA ASP A 243 -23.38 4.74 6.72
C ASP A 243 -24.20 3.44 6.62
N LEU A 244 -23.69 2.44 5.90
CA LEU A 244 -24.32 1.11 5.81
C LEU A 244 -24.47 0.44 7.18
N THR A 245 -23.52 0.64 8.10
CA THR A 245 -23.59 0.08 9.46
C THR A 245 -24.70 0.74 10.26
N ILE A 246 -24.82 2.06 10.20
CA ILE A 246 -25.87 2.80 10.90
C ILE A 246 -27.25 2.44 10.33
N LYS A 247 -27.41 2.38 9.01
CA LYS A 247 -28.66 1.93 8.38
C LYS A 247 -29.03 0.49 8.75
N ALA A 248 -28.04 -0.40 8.90
CA ALA A 248 -28.29 -1.80 9.20
C ALA A 248 -28.62 -2.07 10.67
N LEU A 249 -27.90 -1.42 11.59
CA LEU A 249 -27.85 -1.78 13.02
C LEU A 249 -28.31 -0.64 13.96
N GLY A 250 -28.52 0.57 13.44
CA GLY A 250 -29.00 1.74 14.19
C GLY A 250 -27.93 2.49 14.98
N ASP A 251 -26.89 1.81 15.47
CA ASP A 251 -25.83 2.43 16.28
C ASP A 251 -24.45 1.77 16.05
N ALA A 252 -23.38 2.55 16.29
CA ALA A 252 -21.99 2.10 16.29
C ALA A 252 -21.06 3.12 16.97
N GLN A 253 -19.89 2.67 17.44
CA GLN A 253 -18.81 3.58 17.81
C GLN A 253 -17.87 3.82 16.63
N VAL A 254 -17.35 5.03 16.48
CA VAL A 254 -16.35 5.36 15.46
C VAL A 254 -14.96 5.19 16.04
N LEU A 255 -14.12 4.37 15.42
CA LEU A 255 -12.70 4.25 15.75
C LEU A 255 -11.85 4.96 14.71
N PHE A 256 -11.20 6.05 15.12
CA PHE A 256 -10.23 6.76 14.29
C PHE A 256 -8.80 6.52 14.80
N ASN A 257 -7.89 6.17 13.88
CA ASN A 257 -6.48 6.09 14.20
C ASN A 257 -5.73 7.34 13.72
N ASP A 258 -5.42 8.21 14.66
CA ASP A 258 -4.59 9.38 14.44
C ASP A 258 -3.11 8.99 14.50
N THR A 259 -2.47 8.95 13.33
CA THR A 259 -1.05 8.60 13.21
C THR A 259 -0.09 9.72 13.62
N GLY A 260 -0.59 10.94 13.88
CA GLY A 260 0.20 12.15 14.08
C GLY A 260 0.81 12.72 12.80
N ILE A 261 0.46 12.16 11.64
CA ILE A 261 0.94 12.53 10.29
C ILE A 261 -0.20 12.44 9.26
N GLU A 262 -1.45 12.62 9.70
CA GLU A 262 -2.60 12.80 8.81
C GLU A 262 -2.69 14.28 8.37
N LEU A 263 -3.29 14.54 7.21
CA LEU A 263 -3.63 15.92 6.82
C LEU A 263 -4.77 16.45 7.69
N LEU A 264 -4.77 17.77 7.93
CA LEU A 264 -5.74 18.43 8.80
C LEU A 264 -7.18 18.22 8.34
N GLU A 265 -7.43 18.25 7.03
CA GLU A 265 -8.74 18.00 6.44
C GLU A 265 -9.28 16.61 6.76
N THR A 266 -8.41 15.60 6.89
CA THR A 266 -8.80 14.26 7.32
C THR A 266 -9.27 14.25 8.77
N ILE A 267 -8.56 14.95 9.66
CA ILE A 267 -8.94 15.03 11.07
C ILE A 267 -10.28 15.77 11.20
N LYS A 268 -10.43 16.92 10.53
CA LYS A 268 -11.66 17.71 10.52
C LYS A 268 -12.85 16.91 9.96
N ASN A 269 -12.65 16.16 8.88
CA ASN A 269 -13.69 15.33 8.30
C ASN A 269 -14.13 14.21 9.27
N VAL A 270 -13.20 13.56 9.96
CA VAL A 270 -13.52 12.55 10.99
C VAL A 270 -14.37 13.13 12.11
N GLU A 271 -13.98 14.28 12.64
CA GLU A 271 -14.72 14.97 13.71
C GLU A 271 -16.12 15.39 13.23
N TYR A 272 -16.20 15.96 12.02
CA TYR A 272 -17.46 16.36 11.41
C TYR A 272 -18.40 15.17 11.21
N VAL A 273 -17.93 14.09 10.60
CA VAL A 273 -18.74 12.89 10.35
C VAL A 273 -19.22 12.28 11.66
N SER A 274 -18.35 12.14 12.67
CA SER A 274 -18.77 11.59 13.97
C SER A 274 -19.88 12.44 14.60
N LYS A 275 -19.79 13.76 14.50
CA LYS A 275 -20.84 14.68 14.98
C LYS A 275 -22.12 14.58 14.14
N HIS A 276 -22.00 14.51 12.81
CA HIS A 276 -23.13 14.43 11.89
C HIS A 276 -24.01 13.19 12.15
N TYR A 277 -23.40 12.04 12.43
CA TYR A 277 -24.12 10.82 12.78
C TYR A 277 -24.44 10.69 14.30
N GLY A 278 -24.01 11.63 15.14
CA GLY A 278 -24.20 11.56 16.59
C GLY A 278 -23.45 10.43 17.30
N LEU A 279 -22.35 9.94 16.73
CA LEU A 279 -21.63 8.75 17.20
C LEU A 279 -20.47 9.09 18.13
N LYS A 280 -20.17 8.18 19.07
CA LYS A 280 -19.00 8.29 19.95
C LYS A 280 -17.71 8.07 19.16
N LEU A 281 -16.84 9.08 19.13
CA LEU A 281 -15.51 9.01 18.56
C LEU A 281 -14.48 8.45 19.56
N VAL A 282 -13.93 7.28 19.26
CA VAL A 282 -12.80 6.67 19.94
C VAL A 282 -11.53 6.93 19.13
N LYS A 283 -10.62 7.75 19.67
CA LYS A 283 -9.38 8.14 18.99
C LYS A 283 -8.18 7.33 19.50
N ALA A 284 -7.58 6.51 18.64
CA ALA A 284 -6.29 5.87 18.88
C ALA A 284 -5.18 6.80 18.37
N SER A 285 -4.43 7.44 19.28
CA SER A 285 -3.39 8.42 18.91
C SER A 285 -1.98 7.85 19.02
N ALA A 286 -1.18 8.05 17.98
CA ALA A 286 0.25 7.76 17.97
C ALA A 286 1.12 8.94 18.43
N GLY A 287 0.55 10.15 18.53
CA GLY A 287 1.30 11.39 18.80
C GLY A 287 2.57 11.50 17.95
N ASN A 288 3.71 11.77 18.58
CA ASN A 288 5.01 11.91 17.92
C ASN A 288 5.76 10.57 17.66
N ALA A 289 5.08 9.41 17.71
CA ALA A 289 5.74 8.11 17.57
C ALA A 289 6.45 7.93 16.22
N PHE A 290 5.88 8.46 15.11
CA PHE A 290 6.52 8.43 13.80
C PHE A 290 7.88 9.14 13.82
N TRP A 291 7.88 10.40 14.28
CA TRP A 291 9.06 11.27 14.30
C TRP A 291 10.15 10.76 15.25
N LYS A 292 9.79 10.01 16.30
CA LYS A 292 10.77 9.33 17.16
C LYS A 292 11.36 8.07 16.51
N ALA A 293 10.51 7.28 15.86
CA ALA A 293 10.90 5.98 15.30
C ALA A 293 11.66 6.09 13.98
N VAL A 294 11.48 7.15 13.18
CA VAL A 294 12.17 7.30 11.90
C VAL A 294 13.70 7.38 12.04
N TRP A 295 14.21 7.80 13.19
CA TRP A 295 15.66 7.80 13.48
C TRP A 295 16.21 6.42 13.87
N ILE A 296 15.33 5.47 14.20
CA ILE A 296 15.70 4.08 14.50
C ILE A 296 15.62 3.25 13.22
N PHE A 297 14.52 3.38 12.47
CA PHE A 297 14.26 2.54 11.31
C PHE A 297 14.71 3.15 9.98
N GLY A 298 14.91 4.46 9.93
CA GLY A 298 15.01 5.24 8.70
C GLY A 298 13.68 5.40 7.95
N PRO A 299 13.69 6.00 6.75
CA PRO A 299 12.46 6.27 5.99
C PRO A 299 11.68 4.97 5.72
N PRO A 300 10.36 4.95 5.94
CA PRO A 300 9.56 3.76 5.68
C PRO A 300 9.51 3.46 4.18
N GLY A 301 9.37 2.18 3.83
CA GLY A 301 9.22 1.72 2.43
C GLY A 301 7.90 1.01 2.19
N LYS A 302 7.52 0.82 0.91
CA LYS A 302 6.39 -0.01 0.48
C LYS A 302 6.54 -1.45 0.94
N ASP A 303 7.77 -1.94 1.02
CA ASP A 303 8.20 -3.26 1.48
C ASP A 303 8.70 -3.27 2.94
N TYR A 304 9.03 -2.11 3.49
CA TYR A 304 9.57 -1.89 4.83
C TYR A 304 8.66 -0.96 5.67
N ARG A 305 7.40 -1.37 5.85
CA ARG A 305 6.33 -0.55 6.48
C ARG A 305 6.34 -0.58 8.02
N TRP A 306 7.46 -0.25 8.66
CA TRP A 306 7.53 -0.16 10.13
C TRP A 306 6.55 0.88 10.68
N CYS A 307 6.28 1.97 9.95
CA CYS A 307 5.39 3.04 10.38
C CYS A 307 3.98 2.52 10.67
N CYS A 308 3.40 1.66 9.81
CA CYS A 308 2.09 1.05 10.06
C CYS A 308 2.03 0.26 11.38
N LYS A 309 3.14 -0.34 11.80
CA LYS A 309 3.21 -1.11 13.05
C LYS A 309 3.19 -0.16 14.25
N VAL A 310 4.05 0.85 14.20
CA VAL A 310 4.27 1.80 15.30
C VAL A 310 3.14 2.82 15.45
N THR A 311 2.58 3.31 14.34
CA THR A 311 1.64 4.45 14.34
C THR A 311 0.19 4.06 14.06
N LYS A 312 -0.08 2.84 13.59
CA LYS A 312 -1.45 2.35 13.35
C LYS A 312 -1.78 1.18 14.25
N LEU A 313 -1.11 0.05 14.04
CA LEU A 313 -1.54 -1.22 14.63
C LEU A 313 -1.37 -1.23 16.16
N VAL A 314 -0.28 -0.70 16.69
CA VAL A 314 -0.05 -0.67 18.15
C VAL A 314 -0.96 0.33 18.87
N PRO A 315 -1.11 1.60 18.43
CA PRO A 315 -2.06 2.53 19.04
C PRO A 315 -3.51 2.02 19.00
N ILE A 316 -3.95 1.44 17.88
CA ILE A 316 -5.26 0.79 17.78
C ILE A 316 -5.36 -0.31 18.83
N ALA A 317 -4.39 -1.25 18.87
CA ALA A 317 -4.41 -2.36 19.80
C ALA A 317 -4.53 -1.94 21.27
N ILE A 318 -3.77 -0.93 21.69
CA ILE A 318 -3.83 -0.40 23.07
C ILE A 318 -5.21 0.20 23.36
N THR A 319 -5.73 0.99 22.43
CA THR A 319 -7.00 1.70 22.58
C THR A 319 -8.16 0.71 22.62
N THR A 320 -8.22 -0.21 21.66
CA THR A 320 -9.34 -1.16 21.53
C THR A 320 -9.32 -2.20 22.64
N ARG A 321 -8.14 -2.63 23.15
CA ARG A 321 -8.09 -3.50 24.34
C ARG A 321 -8.59 -2.85 25.62
N ARG A 322 -8.50 -1.52 25.72
CA ARG A 322 -9.06 -0.77 26.85
C ARG A 322 -10.57 -0.55 26.71
N GLN A 323 -11.04 -0.28 25.50
CA GLN A 323 -12.46 0.02 25.24
C GLN A 323 -13.32 -1.25 25.12
N TRP A 324 -12.79 -2.30 24.49
CA TRP A 324 -13.50 -3.54 24.16
C TRP A 324 -12.62 -4.77 24.52
N PRO A 325 -12.33 -5.01 25.81
CA PRO A 325 -11.46 -6.10 26.24
C PRO A 325 -11.97 -7.48 25.80
N ASP A 326 -13.30 -7.67 25.79
CA ASP A 326 -13.98 -8.92 25.41
C ASP A 326 -14.23 -9.05 23.89
N GLY A 327 -13.82 -8.05 23.12
CA GLY A 327 -13.94 -8.02 21.66
C GLY A 327 -15.06 -7.10 21.16
N ALA A 328 -15.01 -6.84 19.86
CA ALA A 328 -15.99 -6.03 19.14
C ALA A 328 -16.04 -6.46 17.66
N LEU A 329 -17.18 -6.21 17.02
CA LEU A 329 -17.32 -6.28 15.56
C LEU A 329 -16.72 -5.03 14.94
N ASN A 330 -15.56 -5.19 14.32
CA ASN A 330 -14.83 -4.10 13.67
C ASN A 330 -15.18 -4.02 12.18
N ILE A 331 -16.10 -3.15 11.83
CA ILE A 331 -16.49 -2.90 10.44
C ILE A 331 -15.45 -2.00 9.77
N VAL A 332 -14.96 -2.41 8.61
CA VAL A 332 -13.94 -1.69 7.84
C VAL A 332 -14.33 -1.54 6.37
N GLY A 333 -13.95 -0.43 5.76
CA GLY A 333 -14.18 -0.16 4.33
C GLY A 333 -13.16 -0.81 3.38
N GLN A 334 -12.82 -2.08 3.57
CA GLN A 334 -11.87 -2.78 2.70
C GLN A 334 -12.55 -3.28 1.42
N ARG A 335 -11.91 -3.14 0.24
CA ARG A 335 -12.43 -3.70 -1.01
C ARG A 335 -11.45 -4.67 -1.66
N ALA A 336 -11.97 -5.69 -2.32
CA ALA A 336 -11.19 -6.72 -3.02
C ALA A 336 -10.30 -6.12 -4.12
N TYR A 337 -10.75 -5.05 -4.77
CA TYR A 337 -10.12 -4.49 -5.96
C TYR A 337 -8.98 -3.51 -5.66
N GLU A 338 -8.66 -3.24 -4.38
CA GLU A 338 -7.56 -2.34 -4.00
C GLU A 338 -6.17 -2.97 -4.24
N SER A 339 -6.05 -4.29 -4.06
CA SER A 339 -4.80 -5.03 -4.26
C SER A 339 -5.06 -6.54 -4.37
N MET A 340 -4.09 -7.28 -4.91
CA MET A 340 -4.17 -8.75 -5.00
C MET A 340 -4.31 -9.43 -3.64
N ASP A 341 -3.69 -8.87 -2.58
CA ASP A 341 -3.80 -9.42 -1.23
C ASP A 341 -5.21 -9.19 -0.68
N ARG A 342 -5.82 -8.04 -0.96
CA ARG A 342 -7.22 -7.76 -0.59
C ARG A 342 -8.20 -8.63 -1.37
N ALA A 343 -7.93 -8.90 -2.65
CA ALA A 343 -8.76 -9.77 -3.48
C ALA A 343 -8.83 -11.21 -2.95
N ARG A 344 -7.76 -11.68 -2.30
CA ARG A 344 -7.69 -13.00 -1.63
C ARG A 344 -8.22 -12.98 -0.20
N SER A 345 -8.42 -11.80 0.37
CA SER A 345 -8.88 -11.69 1.76
C SER A 345 -10.38 -12.07 1.84
N PRO A 346 -10.78 -12.85 2.84
CA PRO A 346 -12.19 -13.12 3.10
C PRO A 346 -12.91 -11.84 3.58
N SER A 347 -14.25 -11.85 3.54
CA SER A 347 -15.06 -10.72 4.01
C SER A 347 -15.08 -10.58 5.54
N ILE A 348 -14.73 -11.63 6.28
CA ILE A 348 -14.61 -11.66 7.75
C ILE A 348 -13.24 -12.26 8.11
N TRP A 349 -12.50 -11.62 9.01
CA TRP A 349 -11.17 -12.09 9.44
C TRP A 349 -10.77 -11.57 10.82
N ARG A 350 -9.70 -12.14 11.39
CA ARG A 350 -8.99 -11.59 12.56
C ARG A 350 -7.59 -11.13 12.16
N ASN A 351 -7.15 -10.01 12.71
CA ASN A 351 -5.79 -9.49 12.51
C ASN A 351 -4.91 -9.83 13.71
N ARG A 352 -3.73 -10.41 13.48
CA ARG A 352 -2.79 -10.79 14.55
C ARG A 352 -2.37 -9.64 15.50
N TRP A 353 -2.48 -8.39 15.06
CA TRP A 353 -2.14 -7.20 15.85
C TRP A 353 -3.29 -6.72 16.73
N VAL A 354 -4.52 -7.06 16.39
CA VAL A 354 -5.76 -6.73 17.11
C VAL A 354 -6.69 -7.95 17.17
N PRO A 355 -6.20 -9.11 17.69
CA PRO A 355 -6.87 -10.40 17.49
C PRO A 355 -8.27 -10.49 18.12
N HIS A 356 -8.52 -9.72 19.19
CA HIS A 356 -9.82 -9.61 19.86
C HIS A 356 -10.92 -8.96 19.01
N LEU A 357 -10.57 -8.27 17.94
CA LEU A 357 -11.56 -7.67 17.04
C LEU A 357 -11.88 -8.64 15.90
N LEU A 358 -13.17 -8.94 15.72
CA LEU A 358 -13.64 -9.64 14.53
C LEU A 358 -13.88 -8.60 13.45
N SER A 359 -13.02 -8.57 12.44
CA SER A 359 -13.12 -7.56 11.37
C SER A 359 -13.98 -8.06 10.23
N ALA A 360 -14.81 -7.18 9.67
CA ALA A 360 -15.63 -7.47 8.52
C ALA A 360 -15.73 -6.30 7.55
N SER A 361 -15.92 -6.57 6.26
CA SER A 361 -16.17 -5.53 5.25
C SER A 361 -17.49 -5.78 4.52
N PRO A 362 -18.51 -4.89 4.67
CA PRO A 362 -19.78 -5.00 3.96
C PRO A 362 -19.65 -4.66 2.47
N ILE A 363 -18.58 -3.98 2.08
CA ILE A 363 -18.33 -3.49 0.71
C ILE A 363 -17.18 -4.23 0.02
N GLN A 364 -16.85 -5.45 0.48
CA GLN A 364 -15.69 -6.21 -0.01
C GLN A 364 -15.70 -6.39 -1.55
N GLU A 365 -16.87 -6.45 -2.19
CA GLU A 365 -17.01 -6.63 -3.64
C GLU A 365 -17.62 -5.41 -4.34
N TRP A 366 -17.56 -4.23 -3.72
CA TRP A 366 -17.95 -2.98 -4.36
C TRP A 366 -16.76 -2.41 -5.17
N ASN A 367 -17.02 -1.93 -6.37
CA ASN A 367 -16.04 -1.15 -7.12
C ASN A 367 -16.10 0.35 -6.73
N GLN A 368 -15.12 1.14 -7.17
CA GLN A 368 -15.09 2.56 -6.83
C GLN A 368 -16.29 3.34 -7.36
N LEU A 369 -16.82 2.97 -8.53
CA LEU A 369 -17.99 3.61 -9.10
C LEU A 369 -19.21 3.42 -8.19
N THR A 370 -19.48 2.20 -7.74
CA THR A 370 -20.56 1.91 -6.76
C THR A 370 -20.40 2.73 -5.49
N VAL A 371 -19.19 2.78 -4.92
CA VAL A 371 -18.91 3.55 -3.70
C VAL A 371 -19.19 5.04 -3.90
N TRP A 372 -18.73 5.62 -5.00
CA TRP A 372 -18.92 7.04 -5.27
C TRP A 372 -20.37 7.39 -5.59
N LEU A 373 -21.06 6.59 -6.42
CA LEU A 373 -22.48 6.81 -6.71
C LEU A 373 -23.31 6.70 -5.43
N TYR A 374 -23.03 5.75 -4.54
CA TYR A 374 -23.68 5.66 -3.24
C TYR A 374 -23.47 6.92 -2.39
N ILE A 375 -22.23 7.39 -2.28
CA ILE A 375 -21.89 8.61 -1.52
C ILE A 375 -22.64 9.83 -2.07
N PHE A 376 -22.67 10.00 -3.39
CA PHE A 376 -23.34 11.14 -4.02
C PHE A 376 -24.86 11.02 -3.95
N HIS A 377 -25.42 9.82 -4.09
CA HIS A 377 -26.87 9.58 -3.99
C HIS A 377 -27.41 9.98 -2.62
N TYR A 378 -26.71 9.61 -1.55
CA TYR A 378 -27.08 9.95 -0.17
C TYR A 378 -26.49 11.27 0.34
N ASN A 379 -25.80 12.04 -0.52
CA ASN A 379 -25.11 13.29 -0.15
C ASN A 379 -24.21 13.15 1.09
N LEU A 380 -23.46 12.05 1.19
CA LEU A 380 -22.64 11.77 2.36
C LEU A 380 -21.43 12.72 2.46
N PRO A 381 -21.01 13.13 3.66
CA PRO A 381 -19.93 14.11 3.86
C PRO A 381 -18.54 13.51 3.64
N TYR A 382 -18.18 13.28 2.38
CA TYR A 382 -16.84 12.81 2.00
C TYR A 382 -15.78 13.89 2.20
N ASN A 383 -14.52 13.45 2.27
CA ASN A 383 -13.39 14.34 2.52
C ASN A 383 -13.00 15.14 1.27
N VAL A 384 -12.92 16.47 1.42
CA VAL A 384 -12.59 17.43 0.35
C VAL A 384 -11.25 17.19 -0.34
N LEU A 385 -10.33 16.42 0.26
CA LEU A 385 -9.05 16.06 -0.36
C LEU A 385 -9.23 15.28 -1.68
N TYR A 386 -10.34 14.57 -1.88
CA TYR A 386 -10.61 13.92 -3.16
C TYR A 386 -10.75 14.93 -4.31
N GLU A 387 -11.33 16.11 -4.04
CA GLU A 387 -11.44 17.20 -5.01
C GLU A 387 -10.11 17.90 -5.27
N LYS A 388 -9.20 17.87 -4.30
CA LYS A 388 -7.80 18.33 -4.46
C LYS A 388 -6.92 17.32 -5.21
N GLY A 389 -7.48 16.20 -5.66
CA GLY A 389 -6.80 15.25 -6.53
C GLY A 389 -6.02 14.15 -5.81
N PHE A 390 -6.27 13.95 -4.51
CA PHE A 390 -5.82 12.78 -3.76
C PHE A 390 -6.71 11.57 -4.06
N GLU A 391 -6.11 10.43 -4.42
CA GLU A 391 -6.87 9.20 -4.70
C GLU A 391 -7.01 8.34 -3.44
N ARG A 392 -6.02 8.42 -2.55
CA ARG A 392 -6.00 7.69 -1.29
C ARG A 392 -5.70 8.63 -0.13
N LEU A 393 -6.54 8.57 0.89
CA LEU A 393 -6.36 9.33 2.11
C LEU A 393 -5.62 8.51 3.17
N GLY A 394 -4.68 9.15 3.82
CA GLY A 394 -3.83 8.58 4.86
C GLY A 394 -2.65 9.50 5.12
N CYS A 395 -1.58 8.93 5.67
CA CYS A 395 -0.43 9.71 6.09
C CYS A 395 0.24 10.44 4.92
N TYR A 396 0.54 11.74 5.05
CA TYR A 396 1.12 12.52 3.95
C TYR A 396 2.56 12.10 3.57
N VAL A 397 3.27 11.41 4.46
CA VAL A 397 4.60 10.80 4.21
C VAL A 397 4.52 9.32 3.80
N CYS A 398 3.35 8.82 3.40
CA CYS A 398 3.18 7.38 3.15
C CYS A 398 4.04 6.92 1.95
N PRO A 399 4.90 5.88 2.10
CA PRO A 399 5.66 5.37 0.96
C PRO A 399 4.77 4.71 -0.10
N SER A 400 3.49 4.48 0.18
CA SER A 400 2.54 3.94 -0.81
C SER A 400 1.97 4.99 -1.75
N SER A 401 2.14 6.28 -1.44
CA SER A 401 1.67 7.39 -2.28
C SER A 401 2.48 7.49 -3.57
N THR A 402 1.86 8.07 -4.60
CA THR A 402 2.51 8.35 -5.89
C THR A 402 3.39 9.60 -5.78
N LEU A 403 4.32 9.78 -6.71
CA LEU A 403 5.08 11.04 -6.81
C LEU A 403 4.15 12.19 -7.17
N ALA A 404 3.13 11.94 -7.99
CA ALA A 404 2.08 12.91 -8.27
C ALA A 404 1.38 13.39 -6.98
N GLU A 405 1.01 12.48 -6.07
CA GLU A 405 0.43 12.86 -4.76
C GLU A 405 1.44 13.64 -3.90
N PHE A 406 2.73 13.28 -3.90
CA PHE A 406 3.73 14.08 -3.19
C PHE A 406 3.91 15.49 -3.77
N LYS A 407 3.72 15.68 -5.08
CA LYS A 407 3.71 17.03 -5.66
C LYS A 407 2.51 17.85 -5.21
N GLU A 408 1.35 17.22 -5.01
CA GLU A 408 0.21 17.91 -4.37
C GLU A 408 0.51 18.25 -2.90
N ILE A 409 1.22 17.38 -2.17
CA ILE A 409 1.67 17.69 -0.80
C ILE A 409 2.66 18.85 -0.78
N GLU A 410 3.72 18.80 -1.59
CA GLU A 410 4.73 19.85 -1.73
C GLU A 410 4.11 21.21 -2.06
N LYS A 411 3.09 21.22 -2.93
CA LYS A 411 2.40 22.43 -3.36
C LYS A 411 1.45 23.00 -2.31
N HIS A 412 0.68 22.13 -1.63
CA HIS A 412 -0.42 22.57 -0.77
C HIS A 412 -0.09 22.56 0.73
N TYR A 413 0.94 21.83 1.15
CA TYR A 413 1.37 21.65 2.54
C TYR A 413 2.91 21.70 2.64
N PRO A 414 3.52 22.86 2.30
CA PRO A 414 4.97 22.98 2.20
C PRO A 414 5.69 22.74 3.53
N ASP A 415 5.10 23.13 4.67
CA ASP A 415 5.73 22.96 5.98
C ASP A 415 5.82 21.47 6.38
N GLU A 416 4.72 20.73 6.19
CA GLU A 416 4.68 19.29 6.38
C GLU A 416 5.66 18.56 5.44
N TRP A 417 5.76 19.02 4.19
CA TRP A 417 6.70 18.49 3.22
C TRP A 417 8.15 18.77 3.59
N ASN A 418 8.48 20.00 3.99
CA ASN A 418 9.83 20.41 4.36
C ASN A 418 10.33 19.62 5.57
N LYS A 419 9.48 19.44 6.59
CA LYS A 419 9.80 18.58 7.74
C LYS A 419 10.12 17.14 7.32
N TRP A 420 9.43 16.61 6.31
CA TRP A 420 9.73 15.29 5.78
C TRP A 420 11.02 15.27 4.95
N LEU A 421 11.24 16.31 4.14
CA LEU A 421 12.42 16.47 3.30
C LEU A 421 13.70 16.53 4.12
N GLU A 422 13.69 17.18 5.29
CA GLU A 422 14.82 17.18 6.24
C GLU A 422 15.23 15.77 6.66
N VAL A 423 14.25 14.92 6.99
CA VAL A 423 14.49 13.52 7.36
C VAL A 423 15.05 12.74 6.17
N LEU A 424 14.47 12.93 4.98
CA LEU A 424 14.96 12.28 3.77
C LEU A 424 16.39 12.69 3.44
N GLU A 425 16.73 13.98 3.56
CA GLU A 425 18.05 14.50 3.25
C GLU A 425 19.10 14.04 4.26
N TYR A 426 18.75 13.98 5.55
CA TYR A 426 19.61 13.35 6.56
C TYR A 426 19.95 11.91 6.16
N TRP A 427 18.94 11.09 5.87
CA TRP A 427 19.15 9.69 5.53
C TRP A 427 19.82 9.52 4.17
N ARG A 428 19.55 10.38 3.20
CA ARG A 428 20.23 10.37 1.90
C ARG A 428 21.75 10.51 2.09
N LYS A 429 22.18 11.48 2.90
CA LYS A 429 23.61 11.69 3.22
C LYS A 429 24.19 10.48 3.96
N LYS A 430 23.50 9.97 4.99
CA LYS A 430 23.97 8.82 5.79
C LYS A 430 24.04 7.50 5.03
N LEU A 431 23.17 7.32 4.03
CA LEU A 431 23.12 6.13 3.17
C LEU A 431 23.96 6.29 1.90
N GLU A 432 24.68 7.41 1.76
CA GLU A 432 25.49 7.74 0.58
C GLU A 432 24.70 7.66 -0.73
N GLN A 433 23.43 8.07 -0.69
CA GLN A 433 22.53 8.02 -1.84
C GLN A 433 22.62 9.32 -2.65
N PRO A 434 22.45 9.27 -3.99
CA PRO A 434 22.45 10.47 -4.81
C PRO A 434 21.11 11.23 -4.69
N LYS A 435 21.02 12.47 -5.20
CA LYS A 435 19.82 13.33 -5.06
C LYS A 435 18.56 12.69 -5.68
N GLU A 436 18.77 11.88 -6.71
CA GLU A 436 17.77 11.10 -7.43
C GLU A 436 17.02 10.11 -6.54
N TRP A 437 17.64 9.68 -5.42
CA TRP A 437 16.98 8.83 -4.43
C TRP A 437 15.75 9.49 -3.80
N ILE A 438 15.83 10.80 -3.56
CA ILE A 438 14.70 11.62 -3.10
C ILE A 438 13.82 12.00 -4.29
N LYS A 439 14.41 12.57 -5.35
CA LYS A 439 13.68 13.13 -6.51
C LYS A 439 12.68 12.13 -7.12
N TYR A 440 13.11 10.89 -7.34
CA TYR A 440 12.26 9.84 -7.93
C TYR A 440 11.61 8.93 -6.87
N GLY A 441 11.70 9.31 -5.59
CA GLY A 441 11.13 8.57 -4.46
C GLY A 441 11.60 7.12 -4.38
N LEU A 442 12.89 6.87 -4.64
CA LEU A 442 13.49 5.53 -4.59
C LEU A 442 13.58 4.99 -3.16
N TRP A 443 13.60 5.88 -2.16
CA TRP A 443 13.49 5.56 -0.73
C TRP A 443 12.23 4.75 -0.38
N ARG A 444 11.19 4.80 -1.23
CA ARG A 444 9.96 4.01 -1.07
C ARG A 444 10.17 2.50 -1.23
N TRP A 445 11.35 2.03 -1.62
CA TRP A 445 11.68 0.61 -1.72
C TRP A 445 13.04 0.32 -1.09
N HIS A 446 13.04 -0.50 -0.05
CA HIS A 446 14.27 -0.95 0.60
C HIS A 446 14.89 -2.10 -0.17
N THR A 447 14.08 -3.07 -0.59
CA THR A 447 14.53 -4.19 -1.41
C THR A 447 14.87 -3.72 -2.83
N PRO A 448 15.66 -4.49 -3.60
CA PRO A 448 15.88 -4.27 -5.03
C PRO A 448 14.62 -4.63 -5.85
N ALA A 449 13.48 -4.02 -5.50
CA ALA A 449 12.17 -4.27 -6.07
C ALA A 449 12.15 -3.99 -7.57
N VAL A 450 11.33 -4.76 -8.31
CA VAL A 450 11.17 -4.60 -9.77
C VAL A 450 10.80 -3.16 -10.15
N ALA A 451 9.95 -2.49 -9.37
CA ALA A 451 9.58 -1.09 -9.59
C ALA A 451 10.78 -0.14 -9.43
N LYS A 452 11.60 -0.31 -8.37
CA LYS A 452 12.84 0.45 -8.14
C LYS A 452 13.81 0.26 -9.30
N LYS A 453 14.07 -1.00 -9.71
CA LYS A 453 14.94 -1.34 -10.85
C LYS A 453 14.48 -0.71 -12.16
N ARG A 454 13.17 -0.64 -12.41
CA ARG A 454 12.62 -0.01 -13.62
C ARG A 454 12.88 1.50 -13.67
N LEU A 455 12.70 2.21 -12.56
CA LEU A 455 12.99 3.64 -12.49
C LEU A 455 14.49 3.92 -12.67
N ILE A 456 15.33 3.14 -12.00
CA ILE A 456 16.80 3.29 -12.04
C ILE A 456 17.38 3.19 -13.46
N LYS A 457 16.79 2.37 -14.34
CA LYS A 457 17.22 2.26 -15.74
C LYS A 457 17.15 3.59 -16.53
N HIS A 458 16.37 4.55 -16.05
CA HIS A 458 16.22 5.88 -16.66
C HIS A 458 17.05 6.95 -15.94
N ILE A 459 17.84 6.56 -14.94
CA ILE A 459 18.67 7.46 -14.16
C ILE A 459 20.13 7.14 -14.48
N PRO A 460 20.83 8.01 -15.24
CA PRO A 460 22.23 7.81 -15.57
C PRO A 460 23.08 7.60 -14.32
N ASN A 461 24.02 6.63 -14.37
CA ASN A 461 25.01 6.36 -13.33
C ASN A 461 24.46 5.95 -11.95
N TYR A 462 23.17 5.61 -11.82
CA TYR A 462 22.62 5.15 -10.55
C TYR A 462 22.97 3.67 -10.28
N VAL A 463 23.75 3.42 -9.23
CA VAL A 463 24.15 2.06 -8.81
C VAL A 463 23.21 1.56 -7.71
N LEU A 464 22.56 0.42 -7.94
CA LEU A 464 21.71 -0.24 -6.95
C LEU A 464 22.52 -1.24 -6.12
N ASP A 465 22.95 -0.81 -4.93
CA ASP A 465 23.59 -1.68 -3.94
C ASP A 465 22.74 -1.72 -2.66
N TRP A 466 21.89 -2.75 -2.58
CA TRP A 466 20.99 -2.92 -1.44
C TRP A 466 21.72 -3.39 -0.18
N GLN A 467 22.82 -4.13 -0.31
CA GLN A 467 23.61 -4.59 0.83
C GLN A 467 24.29 -3.40 1.51
N LYS A 468 24.92 -2.51 0.73
CA LYS A 468 25.49 -1.26 1.23
C LYS A 468 24.42 -0.39 1.88
N GLU A 469 23.26 -0.22 1.23
CA GLU A 469 22.15 0.55 1.81
C GLU A 469 21.71 -0.03 3.17
N TYR A 470 21.57 -1.35 3.28
CA TYR A 470 21.16 -2.03 4.51
C TYR A 470 22.22 -1.93 5.62
N LYS A 471 23.50 -2.12 5.30
CA LYS A 471 24.62 -1.97 6.24
C LYS A 471 24.68 -0.54 6.77
N LEU A 472 24.72 0.46 5.87
CA LEU A 472 24.76 1.87 6.26
C LEU A 472 23.53 2.28 7.07
N ARG A 473 22.35 1.71 6.78
CA ARG A 473 21.14 1.94 7.58
C ARG A 473 21.29 1.48 9.02
N LEU A 474 21.83 0.27 9.23
CA LEU A 474 22.06 -0.26 10.57
C LEU A 474 23.15 0.52 11.31
N LEU A 475 24.25 0.84 10.65
CA LEU A 475 25.36 1.61 11.22
C LEU A 475 24.95 3.04 11.63
N ASN A 476 24.09 3.69 10.83
CA ASN A 476 23.62 5.04 11.10
C ASN A 476 22.31 5.10 11.91
N SER A 477 21.76 3.94 12.30
CA SER A 477 20.65 3.87 13.26
C SER A 477 21.17 4.02 14.69
N LYS A 478 20.27 4.38 15.62
CA LYS A 478 20.60 4.39 17.06
C LYS A 478 21.10 3.04 17.61
N ILE A 479 20.83 1.94 16.91
CA ILE A 479 21.25 0.59 17.31
C ILE A 479 22.76 0.39 17.03
N ASN A 480 23.24 0.92 15.90
CA ASN A 480 24.62 0.79 15.42
C ASN A 480 25.18 -0.64 15.56
N LEU A 481 24.39 -1.63 15.13
CA LEU A 481 24.76 -3.05 15.10
C LEU A 481 24.43 -3.59 13.72
N SER A 482 25.44 -3.95 12.93
CA SER A 482 25.31 -4.44 11.57
C SER A 482 26.17 -5.67 11.36
N PRO A 483 25.66 -6.73 10.71
CA PRO A 483 26.50 -7.76 10.13
C PRO A 483 27.43 -7.13 9.08
N ILE A 484 28.75 -7.33 9.21
CA ILE A 484 29.76 -6.84 8.26
C ILE A 484 30.20 -7.97 7.33
N LYS A 485 30.47 -9.16 7.89
CA LYS A 485 30.93 -10.36 7.18
C LYS A 485 30.17 -11.58 7.68
N TYR A 486 29.92 -12.54 6.81
CA TYR A 486 29.48 -13.87 7.18
C TYR A 486 30.18 -14.89 6.27
N HIS A 487 30.32 -16.12 6.75
CA HIS A 487 30.81 -17.26 5.97
C HIS A 487 30.28 -18.58 6.53
N TYR A 488 30.36 -19.62 5.72
CA TYR A 488 30.03 -20.99 6.09
C TYR A 488 31.33 -21.78 6.28
N GLU A 489 31.45 -22.51 7.38
CA GLU A 489 32.64 -23.31 7.74
C GLU A 489 32.16 -24.57 8.47
N ASP A 490 32.48 -25.77 7.98
CA ASP A 490 32.21 -27.06 8.66
C ASP A 490 30.81 -27.19 9.30
N ASN A 491 29.76 -26.99 8.51
CA ASN A 491 28.37 -26.99 8.99
C ASN A 491 28.06 -25.91 10.04
N LYS A 492 28.79 -24.80 10.03
CA LYS A 492 28.57 -23.61 10.86
C LYS A 492 28.30 -22.40 10.01
N LEU A 493 27.41 -21.54 10.49
CA LEU A 493 27.28 -20.17 9.98
C LEU A 493 27.98 -19.23 10.97
N VAL A 494 28.99 -18.52 10.49
CA VAL A 494 29.73 -17.53 11.26
C VAL A 494 29.36 -16.13 10.78
N VAL A 495 28.91 -15.27 11.70
CA VAL A 495 28.51 -13.89 11.43
C VAL A 495 29.34 -12.93 12.30
N MET A 496 30.01 -11.98 11.65
CA MET A 496 30.81 -10.93 12.29
C MET A 496 30.05 -9.60 12.25
N PHE A 497 29.91 -8.96 13.41
CA PHE A 497 29.28 -7.65 13.58
C PHE A 497 30.33 -6.53 13.70
N ASN A 498 29.88 -5.28 13.53
CA ASN A 498 30.74 -4.09 13.60
C ASN A 498 31.24 -3.74 15.01
N LYS A 499 30.62 -4.32 16.03
CA LYS A 499 30.96 -4.11 17.44
C LYS A 499 30.56 -5.35 18.23
N GLU A 500 30.85 -5.33 19.53
CA GLU A 500 30.37 -6.31 20.48
C GLU A 500 28.83 -6.45 20.41
N VAL A 501 28.35 -7.69 20.28
CA VAL A 501 26.93 -8.01 20.08
C VAL A 501 26.14 -7.88 21.37
N ILE A 502 26.74 -8.26 22.50
CA ILE A 502 26.19 -8.16 23.85
C ILE A 502 27.29 -7.60 24.74
N ASN A 503 27.12 -6.36 25.21
CA ASN A 503 28.02 -5.75 26.19
C ASN A 503 27.55 -6.05 27.63
N ASP A 504 28.44 -5.82 28.60
CA ASP A 504 28.17 -6.08 30.03
C ASP A 504 26.91 -5.37 30.55
N GLU A 505 26.63 -4.16 30.06
CA GLU A 505 25.47 -3.35 30.47
C GLU A 505 24.12 -4.07 30.20
N VAL A 506 23.99 -4.72 29.04
CA VAL A 506 22.72 -5.37 28.66
C VAL A 506 22.73 -6.88 28.86
N GLN A 507 23.86 -7.46 29.27
CA GLN A 507 24.05 -8.91 29.34
C GLN A 507 23.00 -9.60 30.21
N GLN A 508 22.70 -9.07 31.39
CA GLN A 508 21.70 -9.67 32.29
C GLN A 508 20.29 -9.62 31.67
N GLN A 509 19.94 -8.52 31.02
CA GLN A 509 18.68 -8.40 30.31
C GLN A 509 18.61 -9.34 29.11
N PHE A 510 19.71 -9.56 28.40
CA PHE A 510 19.82 -10.53 27.32
C PHE A 510 19.59 -11.97 27.83
N ILE A 511 20.32 -12.40 28.85
CA ILE A 511 20.17 -13.74 29.45
C ILE A 511 18.72 -13.98 29.88
N THR A 512 18.13 -13.02 30.59
CA THR A 512 16.73 -13.11 31.04
C THR A 512 15.76 -13.23 29.87
N ASN A 513 16.01 -12.51 28.76
CA ASN A 513 15.17 -12.62 27.57
C ASN A 513 15.33 -13.97 26.85
N VAL A 514 16.54 -14.51 26.77
CA VAL A 514 16.80 -15.83 26.14
C VAL A 514 16.12 -16.95 26.92
N LEU A 515 16.15 -16.89 28.25
CA LEU A 515 15.45 -17.84 29.12
C LEU A 515 13.93 -17.87 28.85
N MET A 516 13.34 -16.80 28.31
CA MET A 516 11.92 -16.83 27.91
C MET A 516 11.62 -17.81 26.78
N LEU A 517 12.63 -18.17 25.98
CA LEU A 517 12.50 -19.13 24.90
C LEU A 517 12.61 -20.57 25.39
N LYS A 518 12.76 -20.78 26.72
CA LYS A 518 13.06 -22.09 27.33
C LYS A 518 14.29 -22.77 26.72
N LYS A 519 15.25 -21.97 26.26
CA LYS A 519 16.55 -22.43 25.76
C LYS A 519 17.54 -22.53 26.91
N LYS A 520 18.45 -23.51 26.85
CA LYS A 520 19.56 -23.60 27.81
C LYS A 520 20.57 -22.52 27.45
N ILE A 521 21.06 -21.79 28.44
CA ILE A 521 22.08 -20.75 28.27
C ILE A 521 23.17 -20.93 29.31
N ARG A 522 24.43 -20.87 28.88
CA ARG A 522 25.61 -20.92 29.76
C ARG A 522 26.64 -19.89 29.32
N ARG A 523 27.36 -19.32 30.29
CA ARG A 523 28.50 -18.43 30.03
C ARG A 523 29.79 -19.14 30.39
N VAL A 524 30.76 -19.11 29.49
CA VAL A 524 32.12 -19.59 29.74
C VAL A 524 32.86 -18.51 30.52
N LYS A 525 33.31 -18.82 31.75
CA LYS A 525 33.89 -17.82 32.67
C LYS A 525 35.18 -17.19 32.14
N GLU A 526 35.99 -17.96 31.43
CA GLU A 526 37.33 -17.56 30.95
C GLU A 526 37.27 -16.69 29.69
N SER A 527 36.43 -17.06 28.72
CA SER A 527 36.33 -16.36 27.43
C SER A 527 35.19 -15.34 27.38
N GLY A 528 34.30 -15.33 28.37
CA GLY A 528 33.08 -14.52 28.36
C GLY A 528 32.01 -15.00 27.37
N GLU A 529 32.28 -16.07 26.61
CA GLU A 529 31.42 -16.60 25.55
C GLU A 529 30.07 -17.06 26.10
N ILE A 530 28.99 -16.69 25.39
CA ILE A 530 27.62 -17.10 25.71
C ILE A 530 27.19 -18.19 24.74
N ILE A 531 26.82 -19.36 25.27
CA ILE A 531 26.36 -20.51 24.50
C ILE A 531 24.88 -20.71 24.78
N ILE A 532 24.07 -20.73 23.72
CA ILE A 532 22.62 -20.93 23.77
C ILE A 532 22.28 -22.21 23.02
N GLU A 533 21.79 -23.21 23.74
CA GLU A 533 21.43 -24.52 23.17
C GLU A 533 19.91 -24.63 23.00
N SER A 534 19.51 -24.92 21.76
CA SER A 534 18.16 -25.25 21.34
C SER A 534 18.11 -26.75 21.00
N ALA A 535 16.93 -27.30 20.69
CA ALA A 535 16.78 -28.74 20.45
C ALA A 535 17.64 -29.28 19.28
N LYS A 536 17.90 -28.45 18.27
CA LYS A 536 18.64 -28.83 17.04
C LYS A 536 19.83 -27.93 16.72
N THR A 537 20.12 -26.92 17.55
CA THR A 537 21.07 -25.85 17.20
C THR A 537 21.71 -25.24 18.43
N LYS A 538 22.99 -24.89 18.33
CA LYS A 538 23.73 -24.06 19.28
C LYS A 538 24.04 -22.72 18.64
N VAL A 539 23.74 -21.64 19.37
CA VAL A 539 24.14 -20.27 19.00
C VAL A 539 25.18 -19.81 20.01
N LEU A 540 26.41 -19.56 19.52
CA LEU A 540 27.53 -19.06 20.32
C LEU A 540 27.71 -17.57 20.02
N ILE A 541 27.86 -16.77 21.07
CA ILE A 541 28.12 -15.34 20.97
C ILE A 541 29.42 -15.05 21.71
N ASN A 542 30.40 -14.52 21.00
CA ASN A 542 31.70 -14.14 21.53
C ASN A 542 32.11 -12.78 20.96
N ASN A 543 32.11 -11.74 21.80
CA ASN A 543 32.36 -10.35 21.41
C ASN A 543 31.52 -9.93 20.20
N SER A 544 32.15 -9.71 19.04
CA SER A 544 31.50 -9.31 17.79
C SER A 544 31.10 -10.50 16.89
N LYS A 545 31.34 -11.75 17.31
CA LYS A 545 31.12 -12.97 16.52
C LYS A 545 29.89 -13.71 17.03
N VAL A 546 29.01 -14.13 16.11
CA VAL A 546 27.90 -15.05 16.36
C VAL A 546 28.10 -16.28 15.49
N ILE A 547 28.08 -17.47 16.09
CA ILE A 547 28.25 -18.75 15.40
C ILE A 547 26.99 -19.58 15.61
N VAL A 548 26.49 -20.22 14.54
CA VAL A 548 25.37 -21.16 14.58
C VAL A 548 25.86 -22.52 14.16
N GLU A 549 25.65 -23.55 14.99
CA GLU A 549 26.14 -24.92 14.79
C GLU A 549 25.14 -25.97 15.31
N PRO A 550 24.74 -26.97 14.51
CA PRO A 550 24.93 -27.04 13.07
C PRO A 550 24.10 -25.96 12.32
N TYR A 551 24.45 -25.74 11.05
CA TYR A 551 23.71 -24.91 10.09
C TYR A 551 23.49 -25.69 8.79
N ASP A 552 22.73 -26.79 8.90
CA ASP A 552 22.38 -27.72 7.81
C ASP A 552 20.88 -27.71 7.49
N SER A 553 20.06 -27.10 8.34
CA SER A 553 18.60 -27.11 8.22
C SER A 553 17.99 -25.71 8.36
N PRO A 554 16.88 -25.43 7.67
CA PRO A 554 16.16 -24.16 7.79
C PRO A 554 15.77 -23.78 9.22
N GLU A 555 15.54 -24.76 10.10
CA GLU A 555 15.24 -24.54 11.52
C GLU A 555 16.37 -23.83 12.26
N ASN A 556 17.64 -24.07 11.88
CA ASN A 556 18.79 -23.42 12.51
C ASN A 556 18.75 -21.89 12.31
N LEU A 557 18.21 -21.42 11.17
CA LEU A 557 18.00 -20.01 10.89
C LEU A 557 16.91 -19.40 11.79
N GLU A 558 15.86 -20.14 12.14
CA GLU A 558 14.82 -19.63 13.05
C GLU A 558 15.35 -19.43 14.47
N ASP A 559 16.23 -20.31 14.92
CA ASP A 559 16.90 -20.17 16.21
C ASP A 559 17.82 -18.94 16.23
N LEU A 560 18.61 -18.72 15.17
CA LEU A 560 19.38 -17.49 15.00
C LEU A 560 18.47 -16.25 14.96
N ALA A 561 17.38 -16.31 14.18
CA ALA A 561 16.45 -15.20 14.03
C ALA A 561 15.85 -14.79 15.39
N ASP A 562 15.46 -15.74 16.24
CA ASP A 562 14.94 -15.45 17.58
C ASP A 562 15.97 -14.77 18.49
N ILE A 563 17.22 -15.22 18.46
CA ILE A 563 18.30 -14.61 19.24
C ILE A 563 18.58 -13.18 18.74
N LEU A 564 18.66 -12.97 17.42
CA LEU A 564 18.79 -11.64 16.83
C LEU A 564 17.58 -10.75 17.15
N LYS A 565 16.36 -11.29 17.12
CA LYS A 565 15.16 -10.55 17.55
C LYS A 565 15.31 -10.06 18.99
N ILE A 566 15.84 -10.87 19.91
CA ILE A 566 16.11 -10.43 21.29
C ILE A 566 17.17 -9.32 21.33
N ILE A 567 18.32 -9.54 20.67
CA ILE A 567 19.44 -8.57 20.63
C ILE A 567 18.95 -7.20 20.14
N TYR A 568 18.34 -7.16 18.95
CA TYR A 568 17.89 -5.91 18.35
C TYR A 568 16.74 -5.25 19.12
N ARG A 569 15.90 -6.02 19.82
CA ARG A 569 14.88 -5.47 20.72
C ARG A 569 15.47 -4.75 21.92
N ILE A 570 16.64 -5.19 22.40
CA ILE A 570 17.32 -4.60 23.55
C ILE A 570 17.89 -3.23 23.15
N TYR A 571 18.64 -3.18 22.06
CA TYR A 571 19.28 -1.95 21.58
C TYR A 571 18.31 -0.99 20.85
N GLY A 572 17.26 -1.52 20.24
CA GLY A 572 16.40 -0.79 19.30
C GLY A 572 14.98 -0.53 19.77
N CYS A 573 14.65 -0.78 21.04
CA CYS A 573 13.26 -0.72 21.49
C CYS A 573 12.62 0.65 21.23
N ALA A 574 11.62 0.70 20.35
CA ALA A 574 10.82 1.90 20.10
C ALA A 574 9.81 2.22 21.23
N LYS A 575 9.84 1.48 22.36
CA LYS A 575 8.96 1.62 23.52
C LYS A 575 7.46 1.67 23.18
N CYS A 576 7.04 0.99 22.10
CA CYS A 576 5.65 1.00 21.63
C CYS A 576 4.66 0.24 22.54
N GLY A 577 5.14 -0.60 23.47
CA GLY A 577 4.27 -1.34 24.39
C GLY A 577 3.58 -2.60 23.83
N SER A 578 3.71 -2.89 22.52
CA SER A 578 3.05 -4.04 21.88
C SER A 578 3.30 -5.38 22.60
N CYS A 579 4.56 -5.65 22.96
CA CYS A 579 4.93 -6.88 23.65
C CYS A 579 4.37 -6.98 25.07
N VAL A 580 4.20 -5.85 25.76
CA VAL A 580 3.58 -5.80 27.09
C VAL A 580 2.09 -6.07 26.98
N LEU A 581 1.43 -5.41 26.02
CA LEU A 581 0.00 -5.55 25.76
C LEU A 581 -0.41 -6.99 25.47
N TRP A 582 0.36 -7.68 24.63
CA TRP A 582 0.02 -9.01 24.12
C TRP A 582 0.59 -10.17 24.93
N CYS A 583 1.29 -9.90 26.05
CA CYS A 583 1.82 -10.94 26.89
C CYS A 583 0.68 -11.66 27.65
N PRO A 584 0.39 -12.95 27.36
CA PRO A 584 -0.71 -13.65 28.03
C PRO A 584 -0.53 -13.73 29.55
N GLN A 585 0.72 -13.91 29.98
CA GLN A 585 1.07 -14.04 31.39
C GLN A 585 1.28 -12.68 32.09
N ARG A 586 1.20 -11.55 31.36
CA ARG A 586 1.43 -10.18 31.87
C ARG A 586 2.78 -10.01 32.62
N ILE A 587 3.82 -10.69 32.15
CA ILE A 587 5.14 -10.74 32.83
C ILE A 587 6.17 -9.74 32.28
N ILE A 588 5.90 -9.08 31.14
CA ILE A 588 6.88 -8.21 30.46
C ILE A 588 6.77 -6.77 30.98
N LYS A 589 7.88 -6.18 31.38
CA LYS A 589 8.04 -4.74 31.65
C LYS A 589 8.93 -4.11 30.59
N LEU A 590 8.68 -2.84 30.22
CA LEU A 590 9.65 -2.06 29.45
C LEU A 590 10.66 -1.38 30.40
N THR A 591 11.95 -1.57 30.11
CA THR A 591 13.10 -0.92 30.75
C THR A 591 13.70 0.15 29.82
N SER A 592 14.81 0.78 30.23
CA SER A 592 15.64 1.61 29.35
C SER A 592 16.10 0.84 28.11
N HIS A 593 16.48 -0.42 28.30
CA HIS A 593 16.96 -1.36 27.27
C HIS A 593 15.84 -2.25 26.70
N GLY A 594 14.59 -1.81 26.74
CA GLY A 594 13.47 -2.52 26.10
C GLY A 594 12.80 -3.59 26.97
N PRO A 595 12.21 -4.64 26.38
CA PRO A 595 11.37 -5.58 27.12
C PRO A 595 12.19 -6.49 28.05
N LEU A 596 11.70 -6.68 29.27
CA LEU A 596 12.27 -7.57 30.29
C LEU A 596 11.14 -8.40 30.94
N PRO A 597 11.18 -9.74 30.86
CA PRO A 597 10.28 -10.60 31.63
C PRO A 597 10.65 -10.60 33.11
N ARG A 598 9.64 -10.59 33.98
CA ARG A 598 9.82 -10.56 35.45
C ARG A 598 9.58 -11.91 36.13
N LYS A 599 9.02 -12.89 35.41
CA LYS A 599 8.71 -14.24 35.89
C LYS A 599 9.02 -15.25 34.77
N PRO A 600 9.15 -16.56 35.10
CA PRO A 600 9.33 -17.60 34.10
C PRO A 600 8.23 -17.57 33.02
N CYS A 601 8.65 -17.62 31.75
CA CYS A 601 7.78 -17.54 30.58
C CYS A 601 7.39 -18.93 30.08
N ASN A 602 6.20 -19.06 29.49
CA ASN A 602 5.77 -20.30 28.82
C ASN A 602 6.36 -20.49 27.41
N ALA A 603 7.16 -19.54 26.90
CA ALA A 603 7.76 -19.53 25.57
C ALA A 603 6.76 -19.45 24.39
N CYS A 604 5.62 -18.78 24.55
CA CYS A 604 4.65 -18.58 23.45
C CYS A 604 5.16 -17.79 22.23
N ARG A 605 6.27 -17.06 22.37
CA ARG A 605 6.92 -16.20 21.34
C ARG A 605 6.08 -15.04 20.79
N ILE A 606 4.85 -14.82 21.26
CA ILE A 606 3.97 -13.72 20.80
C ILE A 606 4.68 -12.36 20.86
N CYS A 607 5.43 -12.10 21.93
CA CYS A 607 6.11 -10.81 22.14
C CYS A 607 7.23 -10.52 21.11
N LEU A 608 7.76 -11.55 20.45
CA LEU A 608 8.69 -11.42 19.33
C LEU A 608 7.94 -11.17 18.02
N GLU A 609 6.82 -11.87 17.82
CA GLU A 609 6.04 -11.78 16.58
C GLU A 609 5.22 -10.48 16.45
N VAL A 610 4.84 -9.86 17.56
CA VAL A 610 4.16 -8.56 17.59
C VAL A 610 5.12 -7.39 17.83
N CYS A 611 6.43 -7.58 17.64
CA CYS A 611 7.42 -6.52 17.79
C CYS A 611 7.78 -5.88 16.44
N PRO A 612 7.63 -4.54 16.26
CA PRO A 612 8.04 -3.86 15.03
C PRO A 612 9.53 -4.04 14.68
N ILE A 613 10.42 -4.06 15.68
CA ILE A 613 11.86 -4.29 15.49
C ILE A 613 12.09 -5.69 14.94
N SER A 614 11.48 -6.71 15.54
CA SER A 614 11.60 -8.09 15.09
C SER A 614 11.03 -8.29 13.68
N GLU A 615 9.79 -7.85 13.44
CA GLU A 615 9.10 -8.12 12.16
C GLU A 615 9.70 -7.35 10.98
N VAL A 616 10.24 -6.15 11.24
CA VAL A 616 10.66 -5.24 10.17
C VAL A 616 12.17 -5.13 10.10
N LEU A 617 12.85 -4.76 11.18
CA LEU A 617 14.30 -4.57 11.14
C LEU A 617 15.05 -5.90 11.01
N VAL A 618 14.77 -6.86 11.91
CA VAL A 618 15.51 -8.14 11.89
C VAL A 618 15.17 -8.95 10.66
N GLU A 619 13.88 -9.21 10.45
CA GLU A 619 13.43 -10.08 9.35
C GLU A 619 13.70 -9.50 7.96
N LYS A 620 13.65 -8.16 7.78
CA LYS A 620 13.75 -7.54 6.44
C LYS A 620 15.04 -6.77 6.17
N VAL A 621 15.95 -6.65 7.15
CA VAL A 621 17.25 -5.98 6.96
C VAL A 621 18.39 -6.87 7.47
N VAL A 622 18.34 -7.32 8.73
CA VAL A 622 19.45 -8.07 9.34
C VAL A 622 19.61 -9.45 8.72
N LEU A 623 18.53 -10.25 8.66
CA LEU A 623 18.60 -11.60 8.07
C LEU A 623 19.01 -11.56 6.59
N PRO A 624 18.45 -10.67 5.73
CA PRO A 624 18.95 -10.49 4.37
C PRO A 624 20.45 -10.25 4.25
N LEU A 625 21.06 -9.48 5.16
CA LEU A 625 22.50 -9.24 5.13
C LEU A 625 23.33 -10.48 5.51
N ILE A 626 22.75 -11.39 6.29
CA ILE A 626 23.41 -12.63 6.74
C ILE A 626 23.26 -13.72 5.68
N THR A 627 22.13 -13.77 4.97
CA THR A 627 21.82 -14.84 4.01
C THR A 627 22.02 -14.43 2.56
N ASP A 628 22.37 -13.17 2.29
CA ASP A 628 22.40 -12.57 0.95
C ASP A 628 21.11 -12.77 0.15
N ASP A 629 19.97 -12.70 0.85
CA ASP A 629 18.65 -12.83 0.23
C ASP A 629 17.67 -11.77 0.77
N PRO A 630 17.34 -10.72 -0.02
CA PRO A 630 16.35 -9.71 0.38
C PRO A 630 14.92 -10.27 0.50
N GLY A 631 14.67 -11.49 0.02
CA GLY A 631 13.40 -12.22 0.08
C GLY A 631 13.25 -13.15 1.28
N ILE A 632 14.30 -13.36 2.09
CA ILE A 632 14.36 -14.41 3.13
C ILE A 632 13.25 -14.32 4.19
N TRP A 633 12.65 -13.15 4.37
CA TRP A 633 11.53 -12.94 5.30
C TRP A 633 10.25 -13.68 4.91
N LYS A 634 10.16 -14.19 3.67
CA LYS A 634 9.03 -14.99 3.14
C LYS A 634 9.25 -16.49 3.21
N ARG A 635 10.33 -16.94 3.84
CA ARG A 635 10.66 -18.36 3.97
C ARG A 635 9.52 -19.15 4.66
N PRO A 636 9.28 -20.42 4.28
CA PRO A 636 8.19 -21.23 4.83
C PRO A 636 8.30 -21.53 6.33
N THR A 637 9.52 -21.60 6.86
CA THR A 637 9.79 -21.90 8.28
C THR A 637 9.43 -20.76 9.23
N ARG A 638 9.20 -19.55 8.69
CA ARG A 638 8.82 -18.40 9.50
C ARG A 638 7.34 -18.51 9.87
N ARG A 639 7.07 -18.48 11.17
CA ARG A 639 5.72 -18.47 11.73
C ARG A 639 4.78 -17.47 11.03
N HIS A 640 3.66 -17.97 10.51
CA HIS A 640 2.69 -17.17 9.79
C HIS A 640 1.63 -16.52 10.69
N GLY A 641 0.85 -15.59 10.12
CA GLY A 641 -0.18 -14.84 10.85
C GLY A 641 -1.28 -15.71 11.43
N THR A 642 -1.65 -16.79 10.75
CA THR A 642 -2.66 -17.78 11.18
C THR A 642 -2.21 -18.53 12.42
N GLU A 643 -0.98 -19.06 12.42
CA GLU A 643 -0.38 -19.75 13.58
C GLU A 643 -0.28 -18.83 14.81
N ILE A 644 0.01 -17.53 14.59
CA ILE A 644 0.04 -16.54 15.67
C ILE A 644 -1.37 -16.34 16.26
N ILE A 645 -2.41 -16.27 15.42
CA ILE A 645 -3.80 -16.16 15.87
C ILE A 645 -4.22 -17.43 16.64
N GLU A 646 -3.85 -18.61 16.17
CA GLU A 646 -4.09 -19.87 16.89
C GLU A 646 -3.41 -19.87 18.26
N THR A 647 -2.22 -19.31 18.37
CA THR A 647 -1.55 -19.13 19.67
C THR A 647 -2.33 -18.21 20.58
N PHE A 648 -2.91 -17.14 20.05
CA PHE A 648 -3.78 -16.26 20.83
C PHE A 648 -5.03 -16.99 21.33
N ARG A 649 -5.63 -17.90 20.53
CA ARG A 649 -6.75 -18.75 20.97
C ARG A 649 -6.32 -19.69 22.09
N PHE A 650 -5.26 -20.47 21.86
CA PHE A 650 -4.74 -21.43 22.84
C PHE A 650 -4.36 -20.77 24.19
N MET A 651 -3.95 -19.50 24.15
CA MET A 651 -3.59 -18.73 25.34
C MET A 651 -4.80 -18.01 26.00
N GLY A 652 -6.03 -18.25 25.54
CA GLY A 652 -7.25 -17.64 26.08
C GLY A 652 -7.37 -16.13 25.83
N ILE A 653 -6.62 -15.58 24.88
CA ILE A 653 -6.64 -14.13 24.59
C ILE A 653 -7.82 -13.75 23.68
N ILE A 654 -8.33 -14.71 22.92
CA ILE A 654 -9.48 -14.56 22.01
C ILE A 654 -10.40 -15.77 22.17
N SER A 655 -11.71 -15.56 22.04
CA SER A 655 -12.70 -16.62 22.16
C SER A 655 -12.59 -17.65 21.03
N ASP A 656 -12.98 -18.89 21.36
CA ASP A 656 -13.03 -20.05 20.45
C ASP A 656 -14.16 -20.00 19.42
N SER A 657 -14.99 -18.95 19.43
CA SER A 657 -16.06 -18.80 18.44
C SER A 657 -15.47 -18.80 17.03
N GLU A 658 -15.78 -19.85 16.26
CA GLU A 658 -15.34 -20.02 14.88
C GLU A 658 -15.78 -18.82 14.02
N VAL A 659 -14.83 -18.30 13.23
CA VAL A 659 -15.05 -17.20 12.28
C VAL A 659 -15.81 -17.75 11.07
#